data_AF-A0ABD3T8W0-F1
#
_entry.id   AF-A0ABD3T8W0-F1
#
_cell.length_a   1.000
_cell.length_b   1.000
_cell.length_c   1.000
_cell.angle_alpha   90.00
_cell.angle_beta   90.00
_cell.angle_gamma   90.00
#
_symmetry.space_group_name_H-M   'P 1'
#
loop_
_entity.id
_entity.type
_entity.pdbx_description
1 polymer ?
#
loop_
_entity_poly.entity_id
_entity_poly.type
_entity_poly.pdbx_seq_one_letter_code
_entity_poly.pdbx_strand_id
1 'polypeptide(L)'
;MSEKKPQSPIKTIVILVQENRSFDHMLGWMKSINPEIDGVTGSESNPLLNSNGRIHYKNQSGFIEPDPGHSFEATYEQIFGVPYTESQTKLPPTMEGFAQQAESIQKGLSEIVMNGFEPDSVPVYKELVSEFAVCDRWFSSIPTLTQPNRLFIHSATSYGATANDTKMMIEGYPQKTIFETVEEGGHCKEGKLPNYVVIEQRYLETKLFSGNDDHPPHDVSNGQNFIKEVYESLRSSPQWNEILFVIIYDEHGGFYDHVPTPVEGVPSPDGLVGPEPYKFKFDRLGVRVPAILISPWIERGTVLHGPSGPYPTSEFEHSSIPATVKKIFNLKEFLTKRDAWAGTFDCVLNRTSPRTDCPVTLSEPVKMRETEPNEKANLNEFQEELVQLCAVLKGDHAKDVFPHKIVKDMKVVEAVDYVDGAFQKFLNDCDNAIKNGADESYIVCAEVAHDQTKKQVSKSFSRKFKTINIMANSSHSSNPNYTNIKTVVVLVQENRSFDHMLGWMKSLNPQINGVTGSESNPFSTSNTEKNRILFGNGSVYVEPDPGHSIQDIFEQIFGVPWSQEIANKKSELRPEMQGFAQNAERIRNGMSDTVMNGFGPESVPVYKELVSEFAVCDRWFAAVPASTQPNRLYVHSATSHGATSNNKKLLIEGYPQKTIFESLEEGDCTFGIYYQYPPATLFYRNLRKLKYIKNFHQFDLHFKNHCKEGKLPNYVVIEQRYFDLKILPGNDDHPSHDVYEGQKFVKEVYESLRSSPQWNEMLFVIIYDEHGGFFDHVPTPVTGVPSPDGIVGPEPYNFEFDRLGEFLTKRDAWAGTFETLINRTSPRIDCPESLPEPVKLRETEAKEESKLCDFQQEMVQLAAVLCGDHLKENFPEKLVEKMTVSDGVEYVKSAFNKFLGECENANQNGADESTICIPTNTVNSSTTKSKSFASKAFSCFVCGDH
;
A
#
# COMPACT_ATOMS: atom_id res chain seq x y z
N MET A 1 -16.18 -19.84 -39.11
CA MET A 1 -15.17 -18.82 -38.79
C MET A 1 -15.93 -17.63 -38.25
N SER A 2 -16.09 -17.53 -36.93
CA SER A 2 -16.63 -16.31 -36.30
C SER A 2 -15.47 -15.35 -36.13
N GLU A 3 -15.51 -14.20 -36.80
CA GLU A 3 -14.57 -13.10 -36.60
C GLU A 3 -14.49 -12.79 -35.10
N LYS A 4 -13.32 -13.01 -34.48
CA LYS A 4 -13.07 -12.54 -33.12
C LYS A 4 -13.15 -11.02 -33.15
N LYS A 5 -14.14 -10.44 -32.44
CA LYS A 5 -14.18 -8.99 -32.19
C LYS A 5 -12.81 -8.55 -31.64
N PRO A 6 -12.22 -7.45 -32.14
CA PRO A 6 -11.00 -6.93 -31.57
C PRO A 6 -11.26 -6.57 -30.10
N GLN A 7 -10.46 -7.16 -29.22
CA GLN A 7 -10.52 -6.91 -27.78
C GLN A 7 -10.08 -5.46 -27.52
N SER A 8 -10.77 -4.74 -26.63
CA SER A 8 -10.42 -3.37 -26.28
C SER A 8 -8.93 -3.25 -25.91
N PRO A 9 -8.24 -2.19 -26.38
CA PRO A 9 -6.85 -1.95 -25.98
C PRO A 9 -6.74 -1.62 -24.49
N ILE A 10 -7.83 -1.20 -23.85
CA ILE A 10 -7.88 -0.85 -22.44
C ILE A 10 -7.77 -2.11 -21.58
N LYS A 11 -6.84 -2.08 -20.64
CA LYS A 11 -6.60 -3.12 -19.63
C LYS A 11 -6.86 -2.62 -18.21
N THR A 12 -6.74 -1.32 -17.99
CA THR A 12 -6.96 -0.69 -16.69
C THR A 12 -7.95 0.45 -16.85
N ILE A 13 -8.99 0.45 -16.03
CA ILE A 13 -9.89 1.57 -15.85
C ILE A 13 -9.55 2.18 -14.48
N VAL A 14 -9.08 3.43 -14.48
CA VAL A 14 -8.81 4.19 -13.26
C VAL A 14 -9.97 5.15 -13.06
N ILE A 15 -10.62 5.11 -11.90
CA ILE A 15 -11.73 5.97 -11.53
C ILE A 15 -11.24 6.93 -10.45
N LEU A 16 -11.47 8.22 -10.66
CA LEU A 16 -11.32 9.26 -9.65
C LEU A 16 -12.68 9.95 -9.51
N VAL A 17 -13.20 10.00 -8.30
CA VAL A 17 -14.57 10.50 -8.00
C VAL A 17 -14.47 11.78 -7.18
N GLN A 18 -14.52 12.95 -7.83
CA GLN A 18 -14.56 14.24 -7.14
C GLN A 18 -15.91 14.49 -6.45
N GLU A 19 -15.93 15.52 -5.61
CA GLU A 19 -17.02 16.01 -4.76
C GLU A 19 -17.38 17.46 -5.10
N ASN A 20 -18.50 17.94 -4.57
CA ASN A 20 -19.75 17.80 -5.30
C ASN A 20 -19.98 18.96 -6.29
N ARG A 21 -20.17 18.65 -7.57
CA ARG A 21 -20.28 19.66 -8.64
C ARG A 21 -21.18 19.20 -9.78
N SER A 22 -22.09 20.07 -10.23
CA SER A 22 -22.89 19.82 -11.44
C SER A 22 -22.05 19.96 -12.72
N PHE A 23 -22.52 19.36 -13.81
CA PHE A 23 -21.84 19.49 -15.11
C PHE A 23 -21.74 20.95 -15.53
N ASP A 24 -22.84 21.70 -15.48
CA ASP A 24 -22.80 23.11 -15.89
C ASP A 24 -21.90 23.97 -15.00
N HIS A 25 -21.79 23.62 -13.72
CA HIS A 25 -20.94 24.33 -12.77
C HIS A 25 -19.47 24.22 -13.15
N MET A 26 -18.97 23.02 -13.44
CA MET A 26 -17.55 22.81 -13.76
C MET A 26 -17.25 22.97 -15.25
N LEU A 27 -18.10 22.42 -16.11
CA LEU A 27 -17.82 22.21 -17.53
C LEU A 27 -18.82 22.91 -18.46
N GLY A 28 -19.92 23.48 -17.97
CA GLY A 28 -20.96 24.09 -18.82
C GLY A 28 -20.45 25.19 -19.74
N TRP A 29 -19.59 26.06 -19.23
CA TRP A 29 -19.00 27.16 -20.02
C TRP A 29 -17.90 26.69 -20.99
N MET A 30 -17.48 25.41 -20.93
CA MET A 30 -16.59 24.83 -21.93
C MET A 30 -17.24 24.75 -23.31
N LYS A 31 -18.56 24.96 -23.43
CA LYS A 31 -19.26 25.19 -24.72
C LYS A 31 -18.62 26.31 -25.55
N SER A 32 -18.07 27.34 -24.88
CA SER A 32 -17.36 28.43 -25.57
C SER A 32 -16.06 27.97 -26.25
N ILE A 33 -15.48 26.85 -25.80
CA ILE A 33 -14.27 26.23 -26.33
C ILE A 33 -14.63 25.17 -27.35
N ASN A 34 -15.57 24.29 -27.00
CA ASN A 34 -16.08 23.24 -27.87
C ASN A 34 -17.60 23.39 -28.02
N PRO A 35 -18.10 23.99 -29.12
CA PRO A 35 -19.52 24.24 -29.34
C PRO A 35 -20.40 22.99 -29.40
N GLU A 36 -19.80 21.80 -29.57
CA GLU A 36 -20.55 20.54 -29.55
C GLU A 36 -21.05 20.21 -28.14
N ILE A 37 -20.37 20.66 -27.07
CA ILE A 37 -20.77 20.42 -25.69
C ILE A 37 -22.17 21.00 -25.44
N ASP A 38 -23.06 20.17 -24.88
CA ASP A 38 -24.38 20.56 -24.36
C ASP A 38 -24.24 21.35 -23.04
N GLY A 39 -23.54 22.48 -23.09
CA GLY A 39 -23.34 23.40 -21.97
C GLY A 39 -24.20 24.66 -22.08
N VAL A 40 -23.92 25.62 -21.21
CA VAL A 40 -24.69 26.86 -21.05
C VAL A 40 -24.28 27.99 -21.99
N THR A 41 -25.19 28.96 -22.15
CA THR A 41 -25.00 30.16 -22.97
C THR A 41 -25.15 31.46 -22.17
N GLY A 42 -25.60 31.38 -20.92
CA GLY A 42 -25.98 32.51 -20.07
C GLY A 42 -27.42 32.97 -20.28
N SER A 43 -28.17 32.31 -21.17
CA SER A 43 -29.62 32.55 -21.36
C SER A 43 -30.47 31.74 -20.37
N GLU A 44 -29.88 30.69 -19.81
CA GLU A 44 -30.47 29.81 -18.82
C GLU A 44 -30.78 30.59 -17.54
N SER A 45 -31.89 30.26 -16.90
CA SER A 45 -32.32 30.98 -15.71
C SER A 45 -33.34 30.17 -14.90
N ASN A 46 -33.45 30.49 -13.61
CA ASN A 46 -34.47 29.92 -12.72
C ASN A 46 -35.38 31.01 -12.13
N PRO A 47 -36.69 30.76 -12.02
CA PRO A 47 -37.61 31.66 -11.33
C PRO A 47 -37.30 31.73 -9.82
N LEU A 48 -37.67 32.84 -9.20
CA LEU A 48 -37.58 33.02 -7.75
C LEU A 48 -38.88 33.61 -7.23
N LEU A 49 -39.71 32.82 -6.52
CA LEU A 49 -41.14 33.07 -6.25
C LEU A 49 -41.44 34.39 -5.52
N ASN A 50 -40.50 34.90 -4.72
CA ASN A 50 -40.63 36.15 -3.99
C ASN A 50 -40.10 37.38 -4.75
N SER A 51 -39.74 37.20 -6.02
CA SER A 51 -39.35 38.25 -6.94
C SER A 51 -40.11 38.08 -8.26
N ASN A 52 -40.52 39.16 -8.91
CA ASN A 52 -41.07 39.06 -10.28
C ASN A 52 -39.96 38.75 -11.33
N GLY A 53 -38.84 38.17 -10.91
CA GLY A 53 -37.60 38.04 -11.67
C GLY A 53 -37.11 36.60 -11.76
N ARG A 54 -36.21 36.37 -12.71
CA ARG A 54 -35.46 35.12 -12.88
C ARG A 54 -33.99 35.40 -12.58
N ILE A 55 -33.32 34.46 -11.91
CA ILE A 55 -31.87 34.49 -11.72
C ILE A 55 -31.25 33.84 -12.96
N HIS A 56 -30.42 34.59 -13.68
CA HIS A 56 -29.73 34.11 -14.88
C HIS A 56 -28.41 33.44 -14.52
N TYR A 57 -28.08 32.38 -15.27
CA TYR A 57 -26.83 31.65 -15.09
C TYR A 57 -25.63 32.47 -15.56
N LYS A 58 -24.53 32.51 -14.79
CA LYS A 58 -23.30 33.26 -15.15
C LYS A 58 -22.04 32.38 -15.02
N ASN A 59 -20.89 32.90 -15.45
CA ASN A 59 -19.59 32.22 -15.40
C ASN A 59 -18.69 32.74 -14.25
N GLN A 60 -19.29 33.16 -13.14
CA GLN A 60 -18.61 33.88 -12.06
C GLN A 60 -18.40 33.01 -10.81
N SER A 61 -18.28 31.69 -10.98
CA SER A 61 -18.00 30.78 -9.87
C SER A 61 -16.58 30.97 -9.33
N GLY A 62 -16.35 30.55 -8.09
CA GLY A 62 -15.10 30.71 -7.34
C GLY A 62 -15.10 29.85 -6.08
N PHE A 63 -14.51 30.34 -4.99
CA PHE A 63 -14.62 29.72 -3.68
C PHE A 63 -16.05 29.85 -3.12
N ILE A 64 -16.58 28.78 -2.54
CA ILE A 64 -18.00 28.66 -2.14
C ILE A 64 -18.11 28.25 -0.67
N GLU A 65 -18.87 29.04 0.09
CA GLU A 65 -19.28 28.78 1.47
C GLU A 65 -20.56 29.59 1.77
N PRO A 66 -21.63 29.01 2.35
CA PRO A 66 -21.75 27.62 2.77
C PRO A 66 -22.01 26.68 1.59
N ASP A 67 -21.93 25.39 1.89
CA ASP A 67 -22.28 24.30 0.99
C ASP A 67 -23.78 24.35 0.60
N PRO A 68 -24.15 24.29 -0.70
CA PRO A 68 -25.55 24.30 -1.11
C PRO A 68 -26.29 23.01 -0.77
N GLY A 69 -27.62 23.05 -0.76
CA GLY A 69 -28.41 21.88 -0.40
C GLY A 69 -28.44 20.83 -1.51
N HIS A 70 -28.12 19.60 -1.15
CA HIS A 70 -28.11 18.45 -2.05
C HIS A 70 -28.75 17.20 -1.42
N SER A 71 -29.56 17.38 -0.37
CA SER A 71 -30.43 16.32 0.15
C SER A 71 -31.45 15.85 -0.89
N PHE A 72 -32.14 14.75 -0.63
CA PHE A 72 -33.20 14.26 -1.50
C PHE A 72 -34.31 15.29 -1.76
N GLU A 73 -34.80 15.99 -0.72
CA GLU A 73 -35.84 17.01 -0.90
C GLU A 73 -35.32 18.24 -1.62
N ALA A 74 -34.10 18.67 -1.30
CA ALA A 74 -33.45 19.77 -1.98
C ALA A 74 -33.38 19.47 -3.48
N THR A 75 -32.85 18.30 -3.82
CA THR A 75 -32.70 17.84 -5.20
C THR A 75 -34.04 17.65 -5.91
N TYR A 76 -35.06 17.16 -5.20
CA TYR A 76 -36.41 17.06 -5.74
C TYR A 76 -37.00 18.44 -6.08
N GLU A 77 -36.89 19.40 -5.17
CA GLU A 77 -37.36 20.77 -5.41
C GLU A 77 -36.60 21.40 -6.57
N GLN A 78 -35.28 21.23 -6.63
CA GLN A 78 -34.43 21.69 -7.72
C GLN A 78 -34.90 21.16 -9.10
N ILE A 79 -35.16 19.86 -9.20
CA ILE A 79 -35.57 19.20 -10.45
C ILE A 79 -37.00 19.57 -10.86
N PHE A 80 -37.97 19.56 -9.94
CA PHE A 80 -39.40 19.67 -10.26
C PHE A 80 -40.01 21.05 -9.99
N GLY A 81 -39.25 21.96 -9.39
CA GLY A 81 -39.68 23.31 -9.04
C GLY A 81 -40.71 23.37 -7.90
N VAL A 82 -40.96 22.27 -7.20
CA VAL A 82 -41.92 22.18 -6.09
C VAL A 82 -41.39 21.28 -4.99
N PRO A 83 -41.71 21.56 -3.71
CA PRO A 83 -41.34 20.68 -2.60
C PRO A 83 -41.90 19.27 -2.76
N TYR A 84 -41.17 18.28 -2.26
CA TYR A 84 -41.56 16.88 -2.30
C TYR A 84 -42.87 16.59 -1.55
N THR A 85 -43.78 15.82 -2.18
CA THR A 85 -44.94 15.20 -1.50
C THR A 85 -45.20 13.80 -2.04
N GLU A 86 -45.66 12.86 -1.19
CA GLU A 86 -45.91 11.46 -1.59
C GLU A 86 -46.95 11.29 -2.72
N SER A 87 -47.85 12.26 -2.88
CA SER A 87 -48.91 12.21 -3.89
C SER A 87 -48.45 12.57 -5.31
N GLN A 88 -47.26 13.17 -5.45
CA GLN A 88 -46.69 13.62 -6.72
C GLN A 88 -45.79 12.53 -7.29
N THR A 89 -46.27 11.81 -8.32
CA THR A 89 -45.53 10.67 -8.87
C THR A 89 -45.08 10.84 -10.33
N LYS A 90 -45.47 11.94 -11.01
CA LYS A 90 -45.15 12.19 -12.43
C LYS A 90 -45.17 13.70 -12.78
N LEU A 91 -44.21 14.46 -12.26
CA LEU A 91 -44.00 15.85 -12.67
C LEU A 91 -42.93 15.92 -13.78
N PRO A 92 -43.03 16.85 -14.74
CA PRO A 92 -41.94 17.08 -15.68
C PRO A 92 -40.72 17.70 -14.93
N PRO A 93 -39.49 17.23 -15.19
CA PRO A 93 -38.27 17.80 -14.60
C PRO A 93 -37.96 19.15 -15.26
N THR A 94 -38.49 20.23 -14.69
CA THR A 94 -38.35 21.58 -15.25
C THR A 94 -36.97 22.18 -15.05
N MET A 95 -36.22 21.66 -14.07
CA MET A 95 -34.93 22.22 -13.61
C MET A 95 -35.06 23.69 -13.15
N GLU A 96 -36.26 24.11 -12.72
CA GLU A 96 -36.57 25.50 -12.37
C GLU A 96 -36.50 25.80 -10.86
N GLY A 97 -36.15 24.83 -10.02
CA GLY A 97 -36.19 24.98 -8.56
C GLY A 97 -34.88 25.39 -7.89
N PHE A 98 -33.74 25.37 -8.57
CA PHE A 98 -32.43 25.56 -7.95
C PHE A 98 -32.26 26.90 -7.25
N ALA A 99 -32.62 28.00 -7.93
CA ALA A 99 -32.52 29.33 -7.31
C ALA A 99 -33.43 29.43 -6.08
N GLN A 100 -34.66 28.92 -6.17
CA GLN A 100 -35.63 29.00 -5.08
C GLN A 100 -35.23 28.16 -3.87
N GLN A 101 -34.73 26.95 -4.11
CA GLN A 101 -34.28 26.03 -3.08
C GLN A 101 -33.03 26.59 -2.37
N ALA A 102 -32.04 27.07 -3.12
CA ALA A 102 -30.84 27.68 -2.57
C ALA A 102 -31.15 28.93 -1.72
N GLU A 103 -32.03 29.82 -2.22
CA GLU A 103 -32.45 31.02 -1.48
C GLU A 103 -33.15 30.68 -0.16
N SER A 104 -33.81 29.51 -0.08
CA SER A 104 -34.48 29.04 1.14
C SER A 104 -33.51 28.61 2.25
N ILE A 105 -32.30 28.16 1.87
CA ILE A 105 -31.22 27.80 2.80
C ILE A 105 -30.57 29.08 3.33
N GLN A 106 -30.12 29.93 2.41
CA GLN A 106 -29.49 31.19 2.75
C GLN A 106 -29.80 32.23 1.67
N LYS A 107 -30.23 33.41 2.13
CA LYS A 107 -30.46 34.56 1.26
C LYS A 107 -29.20 34.88 0.43
N GLY A 108 -29.34 34.93 -0.89
CA GLY A 108 -28.25 35.19 -1.84
C GLY A 108 -27.50 33.94 -2.31
N LEU A 109 -27.74 32.76 -1.73
CA LEU A 109 -27.14 31.50 -2.21
C LEU A 109 -27.63 31.14 -3.61
N SER A 110 -28.80 31.63 -4.01
CA SER A 110 -29.33 31.50 -5.38
C SER A 110 -28.40 32.10 -6.45
N GLU A 111 -27.69 33.19 -6.15
CA GLU A 111 -26.71 33.79 -7.07
C GLU A 111 -25.42 32.97 -7.17
N ILE A 112 -25.12 32.10 -6.19
CA ILE A 112 -23.94 31.22 -6.17
C ILE A 112 -24.24 29.93 -6.94
N VAL A 113 -25.37 29.29 -6.61
CA VAL A 113 -25.82 28.04 -7.25
C VAL A 113 -26.08 28.23 -8.75
N MET A 114 -26.48 29.43 -9.16
CA MET A 114 -26.68 29.82 -10.56
C MET A 114 -25.41 30.40 -11.23
N ASN A 115 -24.21 29.98 -10.81
CA ASN A 115 -22.95 30.31 -11.49
C ASN A 115 -22.17 29.04 -11.82
N GLY A 116 -21.41 29.06 -12.92
CA GLY A 116 -20.39 28.06 -13.24
C GLY A 116 -19.01 28.70 -13.39
N PHE A 117 -17.98 27.89 -13.54
CA PHE A 117 -16.61 28.34 -13.74
C PHE A 117 -16.39 28.83 -15.17
N GLU A 118 -15.73 29.98 -15.32
CA GLU A 118 -15.17 30.38 -16.60
C GLU A 118 -14.03 29.43 -16.98
N PRO A 119 -13.88 28.99 -18.24
CA PRO A 119 -12.90 27.98 -18.61
C PRO A 119 -11.45 28.30 -18.21
N ASP A 120 -11.06 29.57 -18.25
CA ASP A 120 -9.70 29.99 -17.89
C ASP A 120 -9.42 29.96 -16.38
N SER A 121 -10.47 29.90 -15.55
CA SER A 121 -10.33 29.74 -14.10
C SER A 121 -10.02 28.30 -13.70
N VAL A 122 -10.42 27.33 -14.52
CA VAL A 122 -10.22 25.89 -14.30
C VAL A 122 -9.34 25.27 -15.40
N PRO A 123 -8.07 25.71 -15.54
CA PRO A 123 -7.23 25.40 -16.70
C PRO A 123 -6.94 23.90 -16.87
N VAL A 124 -6.88 23.11 -15.80
CA VAL A 124 -6.68 21.66 -15.90
C VAL A 124 -7.91 21.01 -16.54
N TYR A 125 -9.11 21.34 -16.07
CA TYR A 125 -10.36 20.85 -16.65
C TYR A 125 -10.53 21.31 -18.10
N LYS A 126 -10.23 22.58 -18.38
CA LYS A 126 -10.23 23.14 -19.73
C LYS A 126 -9.34 22.34 -20.67
N GLU A 127 -8.13 22.02 -20.25
CA GLU A 127 -7.18 21.27 -21.06
C GLU A 127 -7.62 19.83 -21.27
N LEU A 128 -8.07 19.15 -20.20
CA LEU A 128 -8.59 17.79 -20.29
C LEU A 128 -9.80 17.68 -21.22
N VAL A 129 -10.74 18.62 -21.16
CA VAL A 129 -11.90 18.70 -22.07
C VAL A 129 -11.47 18.99 -23.50
N SER A 130 -10.44 19.83 -23.70
CA SER A 130 -9.91 20.14 -25.03
C SER A 130 -9.15 18.97 -25.64
N GLU A 131 -8.51 18.15 -24.80
CA GLU A 131 -7.59 17.11 -25.24
C GLU A 131 -8.21 15.72 -25.25
N PHE A 132 -9.27 15.45 -24.51
CA PHE A 132 -9.85 14.12 -24.39
C PHE A 132 -11.36 14.12 -24.63
N ALA A 133 -12.06 13.13 -24.09
CA ALA A 133 -13.51 13.06 -24.19
C ALA A 133 -14.17 13.65 -22.95
N VAL A 134 -15.20 14.46 -23.16
CA VAL A 134 -16.15 14.86 -22.13
C VAL A 134 -17.48 14.19 -22.41
N CYS A 135 -18.09 13.59 -21.40
CA CYS A 135 -19.47 13.12 -21.48
C CYS A 135 -20.39 14.23 -20.97
N ASP A 136 -21.12 14.86 -21.88
CA ASP A 136 -21.99 16.00 -21.58
C ASP A 136 -23.41 15.57 -21.18
N ARG A 137 -23.64 14.29 -20.95
CA ARG A 137 -24.91 13.74 -20.45
C ARG A 137 -24.70 12.63 -19.41
N TRP A 138 -23.77 12.85 -18.47
CA TRP A 138 -23.55 11.95 -17.34
C TRP A 138 -24.34 12.41 -16.11
N PHE A 139 -25.22 11.58 -15.58
CA PHE A 139 -26.11 11.94 -14.46
C PHE A 139 -25.71 11.23 -13.16
N SER A 140 -25.92 11.86 -12.02
CA SER A 140 -25.90 11.14 -10.76
C SER A 140 -27.01 10.08 -10.76
N SER A 141 -26.75 8.93 -10.15
CA SER A 141 -27.62 7.75 -10.29
C SER A 141 -28.97 7.92 -9.64
N ILE A 142 -29.03 8.78 -8.62
CA ILE A 142 -30.23 9.12 -7.87
C ILE A 142 -30.16 10.57 -7.37
N PRO A 143 -31.32 11.22 -7.17
CA PRO A 143 -31.40 12.64 -6.78
C PRO A 143 -31.16 12.82 -5.27
N THR A 144 -29.92 12.61 -4.81
CA THR A 144 -29.53 12.80 -3.39
C THR A 144 -28.02 12.99 -3.25
N LEU A 145 -27.56 13.06 -2.00
CA LEU A 145 -26.20 13.26 -1.53
C LEU A 145 -25.19 12.16 -1.91
N THR A 146 -23.95 12.37 -1.48
CA THR A 146 -22.72 11.66 -1.86
C THR A 146 -22.78 10.14 -1.73
N GLN A 147 -22.97 9.60 -0.52
CA GLN A 147 -22.79 8.16 -0.29
C GLN A 147 -23.69 7.29 -1.14
N PRO A 148 -25.01 7.54 -1.21
CA PRO A 148 -25.86 6.75 -2.08
C PRO A 148 -25.36 6.75 -3.53
N ASN A 149 -24.87 7.88 -4.06
CA ASN A 149 -24.34 7.95 -5.41
C ASN A 149 -22.96 7.26 -5.57
N ARG A 150 -22.05 7.39 -4.60
CA ARG A 150 -20.77 6.67 -4.59
C ARG A 150 -20.98 5.15 -4.57
N LEU A 151 -22.01 4.67 -3.85
CA LEU A 151 -22.41 3.26 -3.91
C LEU A 151 -22.81 2.86 -5.33
N PHE A 152 -23.56 3.66 -6.10
CA PHE A 152 -23.90 3.30 -7.48
C PHE A 152 -22.68 3.14 -8.40
N ILE A 153 -21.60 3.90 -8.19
CA ILE A 153 -20.35 3.78 -8.97
C ILE A 153 -19.80 2.36 -8.87
N HIS A 154 -19.88 1.76 -7.68
CA HIS A 154 -19.27 0.47 -7.42
C HIS A 154 -20.28 -0.68 -7.40
N SER A 155 -21.52 -0.50 -6.96
CA SER A 155 -22.51 -1.57 -6.83
C SER A 155 -23.71 -1.46 -7.76
N ALA A 156 -23.81 -0.42 -8.59
CA ALA A 156 -24.99 -0.13 -9.42
C ALA A 156 -26.32 -0.10 -8.63
N THR A 157 -26.24 0.10 -7.32
CA THR A 157 -27.33 0.31 -6.37
C THR A 157 -26.79 0.93 -5.09
N SER A 158 -27.61 1.72 -4.41
CA SER A 158 -27.40 2.16 -3.03
C SER A 158 -28.13 1.27 -2.00
N TYR A 159 -28.66 0.14 -2.44
CA TYR A 159 -29.43 -0.81 -1.62
C TYR A 159 -30.58 -0.16 -0.85
N GLY A 160 -31.31 0.73 -1.54
CA GLY A 160 -32.44 1.44 -0.94
C GLY A 160 -32.05 2.71 -0.18
N ALA A 161 -30.77 2.99 0.05
CA ALA A 161 -30.35 4.23 0.72
C ALA A 161 -30.63 5.45 -0.17
N THR A 162 -31.28 6.46 0.41
CA THR A 162 -31.57 7.75 -0.23
C THR A 162 -30.92 8.91 0.50
N ALA A 163 -30.18 8.62 1.57
CA ALA A 163 -29.43 9.55 2.39
C ALA A 163 -28.43 8.72 3.21
N ASN A 164 -27.72 9.38 4.13
CA ASN A 164 -26.87 8.72 5.09
C ASN A 164 -27.65 7.75 5.96
N ASP A 165 -27.43 6.47 5.70
CA ASP A 165 -28.05 5.39 6.45
C ASP A 165 -27.07 4.90 7.52
N THR A 166 -27.15 5.51 8.71
CA THR A 166 -26.33 5.14 9.86
C THR A 166 -26.52 3.68 10.27
N LYS A 167 -27.69 3.09 9.98
CA LYS A 167 -27.94 1.67 10.22
C LYS A 167 -27.14 0.83 9.22
N MET A 168 -27.19 1.15 7.93
CA MET A 168 -26.35 0.46 6.93
C MET A 168 -24.86 0.74 7.12
N MET A 169 -24.49 1.91 7.64
CA MET A 169 -23.12 2.22 8.02
C MET A 169 -22.62 1.29 9.14
N ILE A 170 -23.49 0.95 10.11
CA ILE A 170 -23.19 -0.03 11.17
C ILE A 170 -23.21 -1.46 10.63
N GLU A 171 -24.23 -1.81 9.85
CA GLU A 171 -24.49 -3.20 9.41
C GLU A 171 -23.63 -3.62 8.21
N GLY A 172 -23.06 -2.66 7.49
CA GLY A 172 -22.46 -2.87 6.18
C GLY A 172 -23.53 -2.93 5.08
N TYR A 173 -23.17 -2.41 3.92
CA TYR A 173 -23.98 -2.47 2.71
C TYR A 173 -23.83 -3.86 2.06
N PRO A 174 -24.90 -4.66 1.90
CA PRO A 174 -24.80 -6.06 1.50
C PRO A 174 -24.82 -6.26 -0.04
N GLN A 175 -24.92 -5.19 -0.82
CA GLN A 175 -25.00 -5.27 -2.27
C GLN A 175 -23.66 -5.65 -2.88
N LYS A 176 -23.75 -6.41 -3.98
CA LYS A 176 -22.59 -6.79 -4.78
C LYS A 176 -21.97 -5.58 -5.48
N THR A 177 -20.65 -5.56 -5.56
CA THR A 177 -19.82 -4.53 -6.14
C THR A 177 -19.09 -4.99 -7.41
N ILE A 178 -18.59 -4.01 -8.15
CA ILE A 178 -17.80 -4.18 -9.36
C ILE A 178 -16.44 -4.77 -9.02
N PHE A 179 -15.91 -4.50 -7.82
CA PHE A 179 -14.69 -5.11 -7.31
C PHE A 179 -14.86 -6.63 -7.27
N GLU A 180 -15.94 -7.11 -6.64
CA GLU A 180 -16.26 -8.55 -6.59
C GLU A 180 -16.46 -9.13 -8.00
N THR A 181 -17.08 -8.38 -8.93
CA THR A 181 -17.34 -8.90 -10.29
C THR A 181 -16.08 -8.93 -11.16
N VAL A 182 -15.19 -7.96 -11.00
CA VAL A 182 -13.86 -7.90 -11.66
C VAL A 182 -12.99 -9.04 -11.14
N GLU A 183 -13.00 -9.26 -9.82
CA GLU A 183 -12.32 -10.37 -9.15
C GLU A 183 -12.85 -11.74 -9.64
N GLU A 184 -14.17 -11.95 -9.62
CA GLU A 184 -14.82 -13.16 -10.14
C GLU A 184 -14.57 -13.41 -11.64
N GLY A 185 -14.32 -12.33 -12.39
CA GLY A 185 -13.97 -12.38 -13.80
C GLY A 185 -12.52 -12.80 -14.06
N GLY A 186 -11.68 -12.90 -13.01
CA GLY A 186 -10.26 -13.22 -13.12
C GLY A 186 -9.43 -12.06 -13.66
N HIS A 187 -9.86 -10.82 -13.40
CA HIS A 187 -9.24 -9.58 -13.90
C HIS A 187 -8.34 -8.88 -12.87
N CYS A 188 -7.75 -9.64 -11.95
CA CYS A 188 -6.82 -9.12 -10.97
C CYS A 188 -5.46 -9.69 -11.32
N LYS A 189 -4.55 -8.81 -11.78
CA LYS A 189 -3.19 -9.16 -12.17
C LYS A 189 -2.17 -8.43 -11.28
N GLU A 190 -1.06 -9.05 -10.83
CA GLU A 190 -0.16 -8.48 -9.78
C GLU A 190 1.03 -7.79 -10.44
N GLY A 191 1.33 -6.52 -10.09
CA GLY A 191 2.42 -5.63 -10.61
C GLY A 191 2.19 -4.66 -11.81
N LYS A 192 0.96 -4.37 -12.19
CA LYS A 192 0.45 -3.31 -13.12
C LYS A 192 -0.74 -2.82 -12.34
N LEU A 193 -1.18 -1.61 -12.61
CA LEU A 193 -2.47 -1.16 -12.13
C LEU A 193 -3.55 -2.25 -12.34
N PRO A 194 -4.37 -2.56 -11.32
CA PRO A 194 -5.52 -3.45 -11.43
C PRO A 194 -6.39 -3.13 -12.65
N ASN A 195 -7.25 -4.06 -13.06
CA ASN A 195 -8.19 -3.78 -14.16
C ASN A 195 -9.18 -2.67 -13.79
N TYR A 196 -9.44 -2.50 -12.49
CA TYR A 196 -10.29 -1.46 -11.95
C TYR A 196 -9.61 -0.84 -10.73
N VAL A 197 -9.25 0.44 -10.84
CA VAL A 197 -8.57 1.20 -9.78
C VAL A 197 -9.46 2.34 -9.36
N VAL A 198 -9.58 2.58 -8.06
CA VAL A 198 -10.28 3.74 -7.51
C VAL A 198 -9.27 4.59 -6.75
N ILE A 199 -9.28 5.88 -7.03
CA ILE A 199 -8.43 6.87 -6.38
C ILE A 199 -9.34 7.74 -5.50
N GLU A 200 -9.16 7.63 -4.19
CA GLU A 200 -9.87 8.45 -3.20
C GLU A 200 -9.04 9.67 -2.80
N GLN A 201 -9.75 10.76 -2.48
CA GLN A 201 -9.19 12.06 -2.18
C GLN A 201 -8.93 12.27 -0.68
N ARG A 202 -8.32 13.41 -0.36
CA ARG A 202 -8.29 13.96 0.99
C ARG A 202 -9.53 14.80 1.19
N TYR A 203 -10.43 14.26 2.02
CA TYR A 203 -11.70 14.90 2.38
C TYR A 203 -11.59 15.85 3.58
N LEU A 204 -10.45 15.84 4.27
CA LEU A 204 -10.17 16.70 5.42
C LEU A 204 -9.01 17.64 5.09
N GLU A 205 -9.14 18.91 5.46
CA GLU A 205 -8.10 19.92 5.25
C GLU A 205 -7.48 20.42 6.55
N THR A 206 -6.17 20.62 6.56
CA THR A 206 -5.42 21.28 7.64
C THR A 206 -4.43 22.27 7.05
N LYS A 207 -3.71 23.01 7.89
CA LYS A 207 -2.57 23.82 7.41
C LYS A 207 -1.40 22.98 6.88
N LEU A 208 -1.36 21.68 7.18
CA LEU A 208 -0.28 20.78 6.75
C LEU A 208 -0.56 20.11 5.41
N PHE A 209 -1.83 19.91 5.09
CA PHE A 209 -2.27 19.31 3.83
C PHE A 209 -3.68 19.82 3.48
N SER A 210 -3.91 20.11 2.22
CA SER A 210 -5.20 20.63 1.75
C SER A 210 -6.13 19.51 1.31
N GLY A 211 -7.44 19.74 1.48
CA GLY A 211 -8.47 18.95 0.82
C GLY A 211 -8.39 19.14 -0.70
N ASN A 212 -8.59 18.06 -1.44
CA ASN A 212 -8.37 18.01 -2.89
C ASN A 212 -9.49 17.25 -3.64
N ASP A 213 -10.67 17.19 -3.03
CA ASP A 213 -11.89 16.54 -3.54
C ASP A 213 -12.79 17.47 -4.37
N ASP A 214 -12.51 18.77 -4.45
CA ASP A 214 -13.39 19.81 -5.01
C ASP A 214 -14.69 20.11 -4.22
N HIS A 215 -14.93 19.48 -3.08
CA HIS A 215 -16.09 19.75 -2.22
C HIS A 215 -16.05 21.19 -1.65
N PRO A 216 -17.13 21.98 -1.55
CA PRO A 216 -17.13 23.24 -0.80
C PRO A 216 -16.84 23.02 0.71
N PRO A 217 -15.92 23.74 1.37
CA PRO A 217 -15.22 24.94 0.93
C PRO A 217 -13.79 24.67 0.45
N HIS A 218 -13.44 23.46 0.05
CA HIS A 218 -12.11 23.17 -0.48
C HIS A 218 -11.85 23.97 -1.76
N ASP A 219 -10.59 24.40 -1.92
CA ASP A 219 -10.17 25.17 -3.09
C ASP A 219 -10.07 24.23 -4.30
N VAL A 220 -10.88 24.50 -5.33
CA VAL A 220 -10.92 23.70 -6.57
C VAL A 220 -9.55 23.67 -7.27
N SER A 221 -8.65 24.63 -7.01
CA SER A 221 -7.28 24.55 -7.50
C SER A 221 -6.48 23.37 -6.93
N ASN A 222 -6.80 22.90 -5.72
CA ASN A 222 -6.18 21.72 -5.13
C ASN A 222 -6.69 20.43 -5.77
N GLY A 223 -7.97 20.34 -6.10
CA GLY A 223 -8.49 19.20 -6.87
C GLY A 223 -7.95 19.16 -8.29
N GLN A 224 -7.80 20.32 -8.95
CA GLN A 224 -7.09 20.42 -10.22
C GLN A 224 -5.63 19.94 -10.12
N ASN A 225 -4.90 20.34 -9.07
CA ASN A 225 -3.52 19.88 -8.84
C ASN A 225 -3.47 18.36 -8.65
N PHE A 226 -4.38 17.80 -7.87
CA PHE A 226 -4.45 16.35 -7.63
C PHE A 226 -4.75 15.57 -8.92
N ILE A 227 -5.72 16.04 -9.71
CA ILE A 227 -6.03 15.46 -11.02
C ILE A 227 -4.82 15.54 -11.95
N LYS A 228 -4.10 16.66 -11.96
CA LYS A 228 -2.87 16.82 -12.72
C LYS A 228 -1.81 15.83 -12.28
N GLU A 229 -1.57 15.66 -10.99
CA GLU A 229 -0.61 14.67 -10.45
C GLU A 229 -0.98 13.24 -10.87
N VAL A 230 -2.24 12.86 -10.73
CA VAL A 230 -2.74 11.54 -11.16
C VAL A 230 -2.58 11.37 -12.67
N TYR A 231 -3.04 12.35 -13.46
CA TYR A 231 -2.91 12.33 -14.91
C TYR A 231 -1.45 12.16 -15.33
N GLU A 232 -0.54 12.99 -14.83
CA GLU A 232 0.88 12.98 -15.23
C GLU A 232 1.57 11.68 -14.79
N SER A 233 1.17 11.10 -13.66
CA SER A 233 1.62 9.77 -13.20
C SER A 233 1.13 8.66 -14.13
N LEU A 234 -0.16 8.66 -14.50
CA LEU A 234 -0.72 7.69 -15.45
C LEU A 234 -0.16 7.90 -16.87
N ARG A 235 0.12 9.14 -17.25
CA ARG A 235 0.63 9.55 -18.57
C ARG A 235 2.10 9.19 -18.78
N SER A 236 2.89 9.23 -17.71
CA SER A 236 4.28 8.77 -17.69
C SER A 236 4.40 7.26 -17.52
N SER A 237 3.35 6.60 -17.03
CA SER A 237 3.31 5.14 -16.89
C SER A 237 3.51 4.42 -18.22
N PRO A 238 4.27 3.29 -18.23
CA PRO A 238 4.35 2.42 -19.40
C PRO A 238 2.98 1.86 -19.83
N GLN A 239 1.99 1.90 -18.93
CA GLN A 239 0.61 1.48 -19.20
C GLN A 239 -0.27 2.58 -19.81
N TRP A 240 0.25 3.77 -20.11
CA TRP A 240 -0.56 4.88 -20.64
C TRP A 240 -1.47 4.46 -21.81
N ASN A 241 -0.96 3.62 -22.72
CA ASN A 241 -1.71 3.09 -23.86
C ASN A 241 -2.69 1.96 -23.51
N GLU A 242 -2.83 1.57 -22.25
CA GLU A 242 -3.77 0.56 -21.76
C GLU A 242 -4.73 1.13 -20.71
N ILE A 243 -4.58 2.40 -20.37
CA ILE A 243 -5.34 3.08 -19.33
C ILE A 243 -6.51 3.85 -19.96
N LEU A 244 -7.67 3.67 -19.34
CA LEU A 244 -8.79 4.60 -19.42
C LEU A 244 -8.94 5.24 -18.04
N PHE A 245 -8.49 6.48 -17.94
CA PHE A 245 -8.66 7.28 -16.73
C PHE A 245 -9.99 8.03 -16.84
N VAL A 246 -10.84 7.86 -15.83
CA VAL A 246 -12.19 8.39 -15.77
C VAL A 246 -12.28 9.27 -14.54
N ILE A 247 -12.56 10.56 -14.77
CA ILE A 247 -12.85 11.52 -13.73
C ILE A 247 -14.35 11.73 -13.75
N ILE A 248 -15.02 11.44 -12.64
CA ILE A 248 -16.45 11.70 -12.44
C ILE A 248 -16.64 12.47 -11.14
N TYR A 249 -17.85 13.00 -10.92
CA TYR A 249 -18.27 13.49 -9.63
C TYR A 249 -19.37 12.59 -9.06
N ASP A 250 -19.42 12.49 -7.75
CA ASP A 250 -20.43 11.73 -7.01
C ASP A 250 -21.86 12.29 -7.22
N GLU A 251 -22.06 13.60 -7.05
CA GLU A 251 -23.33 14.29 -7.21
C GLU A 251 -23.11 15.80 -7.49
N HIS A 252 -24.19 16.57 -7.65
CA HIS A 252 -24.15 17.92 -8.20
C HIS A 252 -23.91 19.03 -7.18
N GLY A 253 -23.88 18.76 -5.88
CA GLY A 253 -23.57 19.71 -4.80
C GLY A 253 -24.61 20.81 -4.63
N GLY A 254 -25.83 20.60 -5.17
CA GLY A 254 -26.87 21.62 -5.24
C GLY A 254 -26.62 22.69 -6.31
N PHE A 255 -25.56 22.58 -7.13
CA PHE A 255 -25.28 23.50 -8.22
C PHE A 255 -26.21 23.28 -9.41
N TYR A 256 -26.59 24.38 -10.07
CA TYR A 256 -27.53 24.32 -11.18
C TYR A 256 -26.98 23.54 -12.37
N ASP A 257 -27.86 22.78 -13.01
CA ASP A 257 -27.65 22.23 -14.34
C ASP A 257 -28.95 22.42 -15.16
N HIS A 258 -28.81 22.81 -16.42
CA HIS A 258 -29.94 23.15 -17.27
C HIS A 258 -30.59 21.92 -17.93
N VAL A 259 -29.91 20.76 -17.95
CA VAL A 259 -30.39 19.59 -18.66
C VAL A 259 -31.44 18.86 -17.81
N PRO A 260 -32.67 18.68 -18.32
CA PRO A 260 -33.70 17.91 -17.62
C PRO A 260 -33.22 16.49 -17.30
N THR A 261 -33.37 16.09 -16.04
CA THR A 261 -33.00 14.74 -15.62
C THR A 261 -33.89 13.67 -16.28
N PRO A 262 -33.34 12.50 -16.65
CA PRO A 262 -34.12 11.37 -17.11
C PRO A 262 -35.07 10.82 -16.03
N VAL A 263 -36.38 10.85 -16.33
CA VAL A 263 -37.45 10.36 -15.43
C VAL A 263 -38.28 9.22 -16.03
N GLU A 264 -37.97 8.77 -17.25
CA GLU A 264 -38.71 7.72 -17.94
C GLU A 264 -37.83 6.51 -18.27
N GLY A 265 -38.36 5.31 -18.07
CA GLY A 265 -37.70 4.07 -18.47
C GLY A 265 -36.44 3.73 -17.68
N VAL A 266 -36.19 4.43 -16.57
CA VAL A 266 -35.08 4.18 -15.64
C VAL A 266 -35.47 3.01 -14.70
N PRO A 267 -34.80 1.86 -14.77
CA PRO A 267 -35.24 0.66 -14.04
C PRO A 267 -34.70 0.64 -12.62
N SER A 268 -35.57 0.48 -11.61
CA SER A 268 -35.13 0.21 -10.23
C SER A 268 -34.07 -0.90 -10.22
N PRO A 269 -32.89 -0.69 -9.59
CA PRO A 269 -31.76 -1.59 -9.70
C PRO A 269 -32.08 -2.99 -9.18
N ASP A 270 -32.68 -3.06 -7.99
CA ASP A 270 -32.91 -4.28 -7.20
C ASP A 270 -34.38 -4.45 -6.79
N GLY A 271 -35.25 -3.47 -7.09
CA GLY A 271 -36.67 -3.49 -6.72
C GLY A 271 -36.94 -3.01 -5.29
N LEU A 272 -35.92 -2.52 -4.58
CA LEU A 272 -36.09 -1.90 -3.27
C LEU A 272 -36.75 -0.52 -3.40
N VAL A 273 -37.40 -0.11 -2.32
CA VAL A 273 -37.99 1.21 -2.15
C VAL A 273 -37.28 1.87 -0.99
N GLY A 274 -36.89 3.13 -1.17
CA GLY A 274 -36.16 3.88 -0.17
C GLY A 274 -36.98 4.07 1.11
N PRO A 275 -36.31 4.43 2.23
CA PRO A 275 -36.98 4.57 3.51
C PRO A 275 -37.98 5.73 3.52
N GLU A 276 -38.78 5.78 4.59
CA GLU A 276 -39.53 6.98 4.94
C GLU A 276 -38.56 8.16 5.16
N PRO A 277 -38.96 9.40 4.80
CA PRO A 277 -40.30 9.79 4.32
C PRO A 277 -40.47 9.74 2.79
N TYR A 278 -39.44 9.40 2.02
CA TYR A 278 -39.49 9.57 0.56
C TYR A 278 -40.04 8.37 -0.19
N LYS A 279 -39.91 7.15 0.34
CA LYS A 279 -40.35 5.93 -0.35
C LYS A 279 -39.91 5.89 -1.82
N PHE A 280 -38.67 6.31 -2.09
CA PHE A 280 -38.19 6.51 -3.44
C PHE A 280 -38.05 5.17 -4.18
N LYS A 281 -38.55 5.07 -5.41
CA LYS A 281 -38.60 3.81 -6.16
C LYS A 281 -37.36 3.55 -7.02
N PHE A 282 -36.39 4.45 -7.03
CA PHE A 282 -35.19 4.36 -7.89
C PHE A 282 -35.54 4.35 -9.39
N ASP A 283 -36.64 4.99 -9.77
CA ASP A 283 -37.21 5.01 -11.12
C ASP A 283 -36.92 6.31 -11.91
N ARG A 284 -35.95 7.10 -11.43
CA ARG A 284 -35.40 8.30 -12.10
C ARG A 284 -33.97 8.54 -11.65
N LEU A 285 -33.24 9.35 -12.41
CA LEU A 285 -31.86 9.77 -12.10
C LEU A 285 -31.83 11.08 -11.29
N GLY A 286 -30.62 11.48 -10.90
CA GLY A 286 -30.33 12.78 -10.32
C GLY A 286 -29.86 13.79 -11.38
N VAL A 287 -29.19 14.84 -10.93
CA VAL A 287 -28.74 15.95 -11.77
C VAL A 287 -27.47 15.54 -12.53
N ARG A 288 -27.23 16.18 -13.69
CA ARG A 288 -26.05 15.96 -14.50
C ARG A 288 -24.76 16.39 -13.76
N VAL A 289 -23.72 15.58 -13.84
CA VAL A 289 -22.41 15.78 -13.20
C VAL A 289 -21.27 15.66 -14.23
N PRO A 290 -20.08 16.25 -13.98
CA PRO A 290 -18.95 16.14 -14.89
C PRO A 290 -18.48 14.69 -15.05
N ALA A 291 -18.13 14.34 -16.28
CA ALA A 291 -17.47 13.08 -16.62
C ALA A 291 -16.46 13.31 -17.74
N ILE A 292 -15.18 13.02 -17.47
CA ILE A 292 -14.08 13.16 -18.43
C ILE A 292 -13.42 11.80 -18.60
N LEU A 293 -13.27 11.37 -19.85
CA LEU A 293 -12.69 10.10 -20.23
C LEU A 293 -11.35 10.38 -20.92
N ILE A 294 -10.28 9.91 -20.31
CA ILE A 294 -8.91 10.25 -20.64
C ILE A 294 -8.17 8.98 -21.06
N SER A 295 -7.72 8.96 -22.31
CA SER A 295 -6.96 7.85 -22.87
C SER A 295 -6.32 8.28 -24.18
N PRO A 296 -5.14 7.76 -24.56
CA PRO A 296 -4.60 8.02 -25.90
C PRO A 296 -5.45 7.40 -27.01
N TRP A 297 -6.42 6.54 -26.69
CA TRP A 297 -7.35 5.95 -27.66
C TRP A 297 -8.55 6.83 -28.01
N ILE A 298 -8.63 8.01 -27.41
CA ILE A 298 -9.74 8.95 -27.57
C ILE A 298 -9.32 10.11 -28.48
N GLU A 299 -10.17 10.43 -29.46
CA GLU A 299 -9.93 11.60 -30.31
C GLU A 299 -9.97 12.91 -29.52
N ARG A 300 -9.12 13.86 -29.92
CA ARG A 300 -9.01 15.15 -29.27
C ARG A 300 -10.36 15.89 -29.27
N GLY A 301 -10.77 16.41 -28.11
CA GLY A 301 -11.98 17.21 -27.99
C GLY A 301 -13.27 16.46 -28.30
N THR A 302 -13.28 15.14 -28.08
CA THR A 302 -14.47 14.32 -28.31
C THR A 302 -15.58 14.73 -27.33
N VAL A 303 -16.80 14.92 -27.84
CA VAL A 303 -17.97 15.06 -26.98
C VAL A 303 -18.81 13.80 -27.09
N LEU A 304 -18.98 13.13 -25.96
CA LEU A 304 -19.85 11.96 -25.85
C LEU A 304 -21.22 12.44 -25.39
N HIS A 305 -22.12 12.59 -26.36
CA HIS A 305 -23.55 12.73 -26.12
C HIS A 305 -24.16 11.39 -25.67
N GLY A 306 -25.45 11.41 -25.33
CA GLY A 306 -26.18 10.25 -24.77
C GLY A 306 -25.91 8.89 -25.47
N PRO A 307 -25.99 7.78 -24.73
CA PRO A 307 -25.48 6.49 -25.17
C PRO A 307 -26.32 5.84 -26.29
N SER A 308 -25.70 4.92 -27.02
CA SER A 308 -26.36 4.15 -28.11
C SER A 308 -26.93 2.78 -27.66
N GLY A 309 -27.41 2.65 -26.42
CA GLY A 309 -28.06 1.42 -25.94
C GLY A 309 -27.88 1.20 -24.44
N PRO A 310 -28.24 0.01 -23.90
CA PRO A 310 -28.97 -1.09 -24.55
C PRO A 310 -30.47 -0.84 -24.80
N TYR A 311 -31.03 0.21 -24.22
CA TYR A 311 -32.42 0.62 -24.43
C TYR A 311 -32.48 2.04 -25.03
N PRO A 312 -33.59 2.43 -25.70
CA PRO A 312 -33.76 3.80 -26.17
C PRO A 312 -33.77 4.85 -25.05
N THR A 313 -34.02 4.43 -23.81
CA THR A 313 -34.03 5.28 -22.63
C THR A 313 -32.73 5.25 -21.85
N SER A 314 -31.74 4.46 -22.27
CA SER A 314 -30.45 4.36 -21.58
C SER A 314 -29.74 5.71 -21.54
N GLU A 315 -29.10 6.02 -20.42
CA GLU A 315 -28.34 7.25 -20.20
C GLU A 315 -26.98 6.91 -19.58
N PHE A 316 -26.05 7.87 -19.61
CA PHE A 316 -24.83 7.74 -18.83
C PHE A 316 -25.10 8.18 -17.40
N GLU A 317 -24.89 7.28 -16.46
CA GLU A 317 -24.86 7.54 -15.01
C GLU A 317 -23.82 6.67 -14.33
N HIS A 318 -23.63 6.74 -13.01
CA HIS A 318 -22.53 6.05 -12.32
C HIS A 318 -22.45 4.56 -12.59
N SER A 319 -23.58 3.87 -12.78
CA SER A 319 -23.63 2.46 -13.15
C SER A 319 -23.16 2.18 -14.59
N SER A 320 -22.91 3.23 -15.38
CA SER A 320 -22.18 3.13 -16.67
C SER A 320 -20.74 2.72 -16.46
N ILE A 321 -20.15 3.00 -15.29
CA ILE A 321 -18.85 2.48 -14.90
C ILE A 321 -18.90 0.94 -14.85
N PRO A 322 -19.67 0.28 -13.97
CA PRO A 322 -19.75 -1.18 -13.95
C PRO A 322 -20.25 -1.76 -15.27
N ALA A 323 -21.17 -1.10 -16.00
CA ALA A 323 -21.60 -1.54 -17.32
C ALA A 323 -20.46 -1.55 -18.36
N THR A 324 -19.62 -0.51 -18.35
CA THR A 324 -18.48 -0.39 -19.27
C THR A 324 -17.33 -1.29 -18.84
N VAL A 325 -17.03 -1.38 -17.55
CA VAL A 325 -16.08 -2.32 -16.96
C VAL A 325 -16.46 -3.75 -17.35
N LYS A 326 -17.75 -4.10 -17.19
CA LYS A 326 -18.31 -5.38 -17.67
C LYS A 326 -18.05 -5.59 -19.15
N LYS A 327 -18.28 -4.58 -20.00
CA LYS A 327 -18.14 -4.72 -21.45
C LYS A 327 -16.68 -4.82 -21.89
N ILE A 328 -15.81 -3.97 -21.37
CA ILE A 328 -14.38 -3.92 -21.69
C ILE A 328 -13.68 -5.20 -21.22
N PHE A 329 -14.01 -5.67 -20.01
CA PHE A 329 -13.41 -6.88 -19.44
C PHE A 329 -14.20 -8.16 -19.73
N ASN A 330 -15.37 -8.05 -20.36
CA ASN A 330 -16.23 -9.19 -20.68
C ASN A 330 -16.66 -9.98 -19.42
N LEU A 331 -17.08 -9.26 -18.38
CA LEU A 331 -17.61 -9.85 -17.14
C LEU A 331 -18.93 -10.59 -17.42
N LYS A 332 -19.23 -11.62 -16.63
CA LYS A 332 -20.34 -12.56 -16.91
C LYS A 332 -21.72 -11.92 -16.75
N GLU A 333 -21.98 -11.31 -15.60
CA GLU A 333 -23.29 -10.78 -15.23
C GLU A 333 -23.23 -9.26 -15.04
N PHE A 334 -24.39 -8.63 -15.03
CA PHE A 334 -24.55 -7.26 -14.56
C PHE A 334 -24.79 -7.33 -13.04
N LEU A 335 -24.39 -6.30 -12.30
CA LEU A 335 -24.60 -6.20 -10.86
C LEU A 335 -26.08 -6.10 -10.53
N THR A 336 -26.82 -5.28 -11.28
CA THR A 336 -28.23 -5.01 -11.06
C THR A 336 -28.96 -4.82 -12.39
N LYS A 337 -30.24 -4.40 -12.33
CA LYS A 337 -30.95 -3.96 -13.55
C LYS A 337 -30.45 -2.60 -14.04
N ARG A 338 -29.75 -1.83 -13.20
CA ARG A 338 -29.32 -0.46 -13.50
C ARG A 338 -28.12 -0.46 -14.44
N ASP A 339 -27.04 -1.15 -14.12
CA ASP A 339 -25.91 -1.29 -15.04
C ASP A 339 -26.26 -2.12 -16.30
N ALA A 340 -27.24 -3.03 -16.21
CA ALA A 340 -27.81 -3.69 -17.39
C ALA A 340 -28.58 -2.75 -18.34
N TRP A 341 -28.98 -1.57 -17.84
CA TRP A 341 -29.66 -0.53 -18.59
C TRP A 341 -28.76 0.66 -18.93
N ALA A 342 -27.72 0.91 -18.14
CA ALA A 342 -26.82 2.04 -18.31
C ALA A 342 -26.10 2.02 -19.66
N GLY A 343 -25.80 3.22 -20.17
CA GLY A 343 -24.95 3.38 -21.33
C GLY A 343 -23.53 2.90 -21.09
N THR A 344 -22.86 2.38 -22.13
CA THR A 344 -21.42 2.09 -22.06
C THR A 344 -20.62 3.10 -22.88
N PHE A 345 -19.49 3.57 -22.35
CA PHE A 345 -18.69 4.64 -22.95
C PHE A 345 -17.48 4.12 -23.73
N ASP A 346 -17.35 2.81 -23.94
CA ASP A 346 -16.29 2.21 -24.75
C ASP A 346 -16.27 2.69 -26.22
N CYS A 347 -17.36 3.29 -26.70
CA CYS A 347 -17.45 3.83 -28.06
C CYS A 347 -16.46 5.00 -28.33
N VAL A 348 -15.96 5.67 -27.29
CA VAL A 348 -14.92 6.72 -27.47
C VAL A 348 -13.55 6.13 -27.80
N LEU A 349 -13.36 4.83 -27.59
CA LEU A 349 -12.12 4.09 -27.89
C LEU A 349 -12.11 3.62 -29.35
N ASN A 350 -12.39 4.53 -30.28
CA ASN A 350 -12.64 4.21 -31.69
C ASN A 350 -11.38 4.27 -32.58
N ARG A 351 -10.23 4.64 -32.00
CA ARG A 351 -8.97 4.77 -32.74
C ARG A 351 -8.33 3.42 -33.04
N THR A 352 -7.69 3.33 -34.20
CA THR A 352 -6.87 2.16 -34.58
C THR A 352 -5.46 2.19 -33.99
N SER A 353 -5.01 3.33 -33.49
CA SER A 353 -3.72 3.52 -32.83
C SER A 353 -3.79 4.61 -31.75
N PRO A 354 -3.05 4.48 -30.65
CA PRO A 354 -3.02 5.49 -29.61
C PRO A 354 -2.45 6.81 -30.16
N ARG A 355 -2.92 7.92 -29.62
CA ARG A 355 -2.42 9.25 -29.87
C ARG A 355 -1.03 9.42 -29.27
N THR A 356 -0.17 10.07 -30.02
CA THR A 356 1.19 10.43 -29.58
C THR A 356 1.30 11.90 -29.17
N ASP A 357 0.21 12.66 -29.34
CA ASP A 357 0.13 14.10 -29.11
C ASP A 357 -0.60 14.46 -27.80
N CYS A 358 -0.95 13.47 -26.96
CA CYS A 358 -1.52 13.72 -25.65
C CYS A 358 -0.55 14.54 -24.78
N PRO A 359 -1.03 15.59 -24.07
CA PRO A 359 -0.19 16.43 -23.22
C PRO A 359 0.67 15.60 -22.28
N VAL A 360 1.96 15.93 -22.20
CA VAL A 360 2.86 15.29 -21.22
C VAL A 360 2.63 15.89 -19.84
N THR A 361 2.30 17.17 -19.80
CA THR A 361 1.99 17.94 -18.60
C THR A 361 0.73 18.76 -18.84
N LEU A 362 -0.08 18.97 -17.80
CA LEU A 362 -1.25 19.86 -17.87
C LEU A 362 -0.91 21.26 -17.34
N SER A 363 -1.79 22.21 -17.63
CA SER A 363 -1.70 23.60 -17.18
C SER A 363 -1.70 23.73 -15.65
N GLU A 364 -0.99 24.73 -15.15
CA GLU A 364 -0.94 25.01 -13.72
C GLU A 364 -2.28 25.58 -13.21
N PRO A 365 -2.86 25.03 -12.13
CA PRO A 365 -4.09 25.55 -11.56
C PRO A 365 -3.95 26.98 -11.03
N VAL A 366 -5.03 27.75 -11.17
CA VAL A 366 -5.13 29.09 -10.60
C VAL A 366 -5.70 28.98 -9.19
N LYS A 367 -4.93 29.41 -8.18
CA LYS A 367 -5.39 29.44 -6.79
C LYS A 367 -6.66 30.30 -6.66
N MET A 368 -7.74 29.74 -6.10
CA MET A 368 -9.04 30.42 -6.03
C MET A 368 -9.38 30.90 -4.62
N ARG A 369 -8.89 30.22 -3.59
CA ARG A 369 -9.08 30.59 -2.19
C ARG A 369 -7.92 31.47 -1.72
N GLU A 370 -8.21 32.69 -1.30
CA GLU A 370 -7.18 33.57 -0.73
C GLU A 370 -6.80 33.20 0.71
N THR A 371 -7.72 32.59 1.44
CA THR A 371 -7.56 32.24 2.86
C THR A 371 -6.92 30.86 3.05
N GLU A 372 -6.26 30.67 4.19
CA GLU A 372 -5.76 29.36 4.60
C GLU A 372 -6.90 28.39 4.92
N PRO A 373 -6.66 27.06 4.83
CA PRO A 373 -7.56 26.02 5.32
C PRO A 373 -8.10 26.34 6.72
N ASN A 374 -9.42 26.18 6.90
CA ASN A 374 -10.06 26.50 8.17
C ASN A 374 -10.17 25.22 8.99
N GLU A 375 -9.05 24.78 9.55
CA GLU A 375 -8.97 23.56 10.38
C GLU A 375 -9.87 23.60 11.65
N LYS A 376 -10.44 24.79 11.96
CA LYS A 376 -11.39 25.05 13.06
C LYS A 376 -12.84 25.21 12.59
N ALA A 377 -13.11 25.00 11.31
CA ALA A 377 -14.47 24.91 10.79
C ALA A 377 -15.18 23.70 11.40
N ASN A 378 -16.51 23.75 11.40
CA ASN A 378 -17.30 22.55 11.61
C ASN A 378 -17.11 21.62 10.39
N LEU A 379 -17.34 20.34 10.61
CA LEU A 379 -17.33 19.35 9.53
C LEU A 379 -18.46 19.63 8.53
N ASN A 380 -18.20 19.37 7.24
CA ASN A 380 -19.26 19.25 6.25
C ASN A 380 -19.94 17.87 6.36
N GLU A 381 -21.03 17.65 5.62
CA GLU A 381 -21.83 16.42 5.74
C GLU A 381 -20.99 15.16 5.49
N PHE A 382 -20.21 15.12 4.40
CA PHE A 382 -19.36 13.97 4.09
C PHE A 382 -18.23 13.75 5.12
N GLN A 383 -17.65 14.82 5.67
CA GLN A 383 -16.66 14.72 6.76
C GLN A 383 -17.30 14.18 8.05
N GLU A 384 -18.52 14.60 8.37
CA GLU A 384 -19.27 14.04 9.49
C GLU A 384 -19.53 12.55 9.28
N GLU A 385 -19.92 12.15 8.08
CA GLU A 385 -20.11 10.75 7.72
C GLU A 385 -18.81 9.96 7.81
N LEU A 386 -17.69 10.49 7.33
CA LEU A 386 -16.40 9.81 7.41
C LEU A 386 -16.01 9.58 8.87
N VAL A 387 -16.24 10.57 9.74
CA VAL A 387 -16.08 10.43 11.19
C VAL A 387 -17.06 9.42 11.77
N GLN A 388 -18.33 9.41 11.32
CA GLN A 388 -19.34 8.44 11.78
C GLN A 388 -19.01 7.02 11.33
N LEU A 389 -18.55 6.82 10.10
CA LEU A 389 -18.05 5.55 9.60
C LEU A 389 -16.88 5.12 10.46
N CYS A 390 -15.89 5.99 10.64
CA CYS A 390 -14.77 5.75 11.55
C CYS A 390 -15.24 5.45 12.98
N ALA A 391 -16.32 6.06 13.46
CA ALA A 391 -16.91 5.76 14.76
C ALA A 391 -17.56 4.37 14.78
N VAL A 392 -18.20 3.95 13.69
CA VAL A 392 -18.64 2.56 13.52
C VAL A 392 -17.46 1.63 13.60
N LEU A 393 -16.47 1.84 12.73
CA LEU A 393 -15.30 1.00 12.62
C LEU A 393 -14.48 0.96 13.92
N LYS A 394 -14.49 2.03 14.71
CA LYS A 394 -13.82 2.12 16.02
C LYS A 394 -14.66 1.54 17.18
N GLY A 395 -15.97 1.39 17.00
CA GLY A 395 -16.91 0.90 18.03
C GLY A 395 -17.54 2.00 18.88
N ASP A 396 -17.26 3.25 18.55
CA ASP A 396 -17.88 4.42 19.19
C ASP A 396 -19.37 4.55 18.82
N HIS A 397 -19.83 3.85 17.77
CA HIS A 397 -21.24 3.80 17.38
C HIS A 397 -22.18 3.28 18.47
N ALA A 398 -21.64 2.51 19.42
CA ALA A 398 -22.41 1.96 20.52
C ALA A 398 -22.41 2.81 21.79
N LYS A 399 -21.67 3.92 21.79
CA LYS A 399 -21.72 4.92 22.86
C LYS A 399 -22.88 5.87 22.60
N ASP A 400 -23.32 6.59 23.63
CA ASP A 400 -24.39 7.59 23.50
C ASP A 400 -23.98 8.81 22.66
N VAL A 401 -22.77 8.81 22.10
CA VAL A 401 -22.25 9.89 21.25
C VAL A 401 -22.63 9.73 19.77
N PHE A 402 -22.92 8.53 19.29
CA PHE A 402 -23.26 8.29 17.89
C PHE A 402 -24.77 8.46 17.61
N PRO A 403 -25.19 8.81 16.39
CA PRO A 403 -24.33 9.28 15.28
C PRO A 403 -23.99 10.76 15.39
N HIS A 404 -24.86 11.59 15.96
CA HIS A 404 -24.74 13.04 15.81
C HIS A 404 -23.91 13.75 16.89
N LYS A 405 -23.79 13.22 18.13
CA LYS A 405 -23.04 13.95 19.17
C LYS A 405 -21.53 13.84 18.98
N ILE A 406 -21.04 12.82 18.26
CA ILE A 406 -19.61 12.60 18.05
C ILE A 406 -19.03 13.62 17.08
N VAL A 407 -19.82 14.01 16.08
CA VAL A 407 -19.48 15.04 15.10
C VAL A 407 -19.88 16.43 15.57
N LYS A 408 -20.81 16.53 16.53
CA LYS A 408 -21.29 17.80 17.06
C LYS A 408 -20.13 18.62 17.65
N ASP A 409 -19.96 19.83 17.12
CA ASP A 409 -18.93 20.79 17.49
C ASP A 409 -17.49 20.33 17.17
N MET A 410 -17.30 19.15 16.57
CA MET A 410 -16.00 18.63 16.14
C MET A 410 -15.42 19.53 15.05
N LYS A 411 -14.13 19.82 15.18
CA LYS A 411 -13.39 20.61 14.20
C LYS A 411 -12.69 19.73 13.19
N VAL A 412 -12.47 20.24 11.98
CA VAL A 412 -11.77 19.51 10.92
C VAL A 412 -10.44 18.92 11.41
N VAL A 413 -9.66 19.67 12.18
CA VAL A 413 -8.39 19.16 12.76
C VAL A 413 -8.59 17.99 13.74
N GLU A 414 -9.68 18.00 14.50
CA GLU A 414 -10.01 16.93 15.44
C GLU A 414 -10.54 15.69 14.71
N ALA A 415 -11.26 15.90 13.61
CA ALA A 415 -11.71 14.84 12.73
C ALA A 415 -10.55 14.11 12.05
N VAL A 416 -9.49 14.82 11.64
CA VAL A 416 -8.26 14.19 11.11
C VAL A 416 -7.70 13.19 12.10
N ASP A 417 -7.41 13.65 13.32
CA ASP A 417 -6.84 12.80 14.36
C ASP A 417 -7.78 11.63 14.72
N TYR A 418 -9.09 11.88 14.69
CA TYR A 418 -10.09 10.87 14.99
C TYR A 418 -10.18 9.81 13.90
N VAL A 419 -10.29 10.21 12.64
CA VAL A 419 -10.39 9.32 11.46
C VAL A 419 -9.13 8.46 11.36
N ASP A 420 -7.95 9.06 11.47
CA ASP A 420 -6.69 8.31 11.44
C ASP A 420 -6.63 7.28 12.58
N GLY A 421 -6.91 7.70 13.81
CA GLY A 421 -6.89 6.80 14.97
C GLY A 421 -7.97 5.71 14.91
N ALA A 422 -9.14 6.03 14.36
CA ALA A 422 -10.25 5.11 14.18
C ALA A 422 -9.96 4.09 13.09
N PHE A 423 -9.44 4.52 11.95
CA PHE A 423 -9.06 3.63 10.86
C PHE A 423 -7.89 2.75 11.27
N GLN A 424 -6.88 3.28 11.96
CA GLN A 424 -5.82 2.43 12.53
C GLN A 424 -6.36 1.41 13.53
N LYS A 425 -7.41 1.72 14.29
CA LYS A 425 -8.07 0.74 15.16
C LYS A 425 -8.90 -0.25 14.35
N PHE A 426 -9.67 0.22 13.37
CA PHE A 426 -10.50 -0.61 12.50
C PHE A 426 -9.68 -1.66 11.81
N LEU A 427 -8.57 -1.19 11.24
CA LEU A 427 -7.45 -1.99 10.81
C LEU A 427 -7.18 -2.92 11.98
N ASN A 428 -6.46 -2.57 13.04
CA ASN A 428 -6.12 -3.54 14.11
C ASN A 428 -7.22 -4.54 14.55
N ASP A 429 -8.51 -4.18 14.55
CA ASP A 429 -9.65 -5.07 14.76
C ASP A 429 -9.84 -6.10 13.63
N CYS A 430 -9.68 -5.75 12.35
CA CYS A 430 -9.58 -6.65 11.21
C CYS A 430 -8.49 -7.68 11.44
N ASP A 431 -7.29 -7.19 11.78
CA ASP A 431 -6.19 -8.06 12.09
C ASP A 431 -6.49 -9.02 13.22
N ASN A 432 -7.20 -8.52 14.23
CA ASN A 432 -7.60 -9.33 15.37
C ASN A 432 -8.74 -10.30 15.03
N ALA A 433 -9.65 -9.96 14.13
CA ALA A 433 -10.77 -10.82 13.77
C ALA A 433 -10.27 -12.04 13.02
N ILE A 434 -9.47 -11.82 11.97
CA ILE A 434 -8.93 -12.88 11.15
C ILE A 434 -7.94 -13.73 11.99
N LYS A 435 -7.17 -13.12 12.93
CA LYS A 435 -6.40 -13.82 13.98
C LYS A 435 -7.24 -14.78 14.79
N ASN A 436 -8.48 -14.40 15.04
CA ASN A 436 -9.42 -15.19 15.82
C ASN A 436 -10.16 -16.24 14.96
N GLY A 437 -9.83 -16.32 13.66
CA GLY A 437 -10.32 -17.31 12.72
C GLY A 437 -11.55 -16.89 11.93
N ALA A 438 -11.77 -15.58 11.82
CA ALA A 438 -12.63 -15.02 10.79
C ALA A 438 -12.07 -15.33 9.39
N ASP A 439 -12.94 -15.63 8.43
CA ASP A 439 -12.53 -15.79 7.03
C ASP A 439 -12.50 -14.44 6.30
N GLU A 440 -11.97 -14.41 5.07
CA GLU A 440 -11.81 -13.21 4.24
C GLU A 440 -13.13 -12.46 3.96
N SER A 441 -14.27 -13.14 4.12
CA SER A 441 -15.61 -12.56 3.99
C SER A 441 -16.21 -12.12 5.32
N TYR A 442 -15.49 -12.30 6.42
CA TYR A 442 -15.92 -11.89 7.76
C TYR A 442 -15.87 -10.38 7.89
N ILE A 443 -17.01 -9.81 8.26
CA ILE A 443 -17.17 -8.39 8.43
C ILE A 443 -16.79 -8.01 9.86
N VAL A 444 -15.74 -7.20 9.98
CA VAL A 444 -15.20 -6.74 11.26
C VAL A 444 -16.06 -5.60 11.81
N CYS A 445 -16.78 -5.88 12.89
CA CYS A 445 -17.59 -4.89 13.59
C CYS A 445 -17.01 -4.65 14.99
N ALA A 446 -16.78 -3.39 15.35
CA ALA A 446 -16.19 -3.07 16.64
C ALA A 446 -17.16 -3.31 17.81
N GLU A 447 -16.74 -4.12 18.79
CA GLU A 447 -17.57 -4.52 19.92
C GLU A 447 -17.74 -3.43 20.99
N VAL A 448 -18.93 -3.36 21.58
CA VAL A 448 -19.32 -2.42 22.64
C VAL A 448 -18.75 -2.84 23.99
N ALA A 449 -17.62 -2.25 24.42
CA ALA A 449 -17.04 -2.55 25.73
C ALA A 449 -17.64 -1.71 26.87
N HIS A 450 -18.20 -2.37 27.89
CA HIS A 450 -18.58 -1.77 29.18
C HIS A 450 -17.35 -1.61 30.12
N ASP A 451 -16.95 -0.35 30.37
CA ASP A 451 -16.47 0.30 31.62
C ASP A 451 -15.05 0.04 32.26
N GLN A 452 -14.46 1.15 32.76
CA GLN A 452 -13.53 1.36 33.91
C GLN A 452 -12.03 1.82 33.77
N THR A 453 -11.86 3.14 33.57
CA THR A 453 -11.19 4.19 34.40
C THR A 453 -9.72 4.18 34.93
N LYS A 454 -8.95 5.23 34.50
CA LYS A 454 -8.30 6.39 35.23
C LYS A 454 -6.80 6.44 35.67
N LYS A 455 -6.09 7.45 35.11
CA LYS A 455 -5.32 8.63 35.67
C LYS A 455 -4.11 8.43 36.64
N GLN A 456 -3.06 9.26 36.76
CA GLN A 456 -2.41 10.41 36.07
C GLN A 456 -1.25 10.95 37.00
N VAL A 457 -0.24 11.66 36.45
CA VAL A 457 0.54 12.83 37.01
C VAL A 457 2.05 12.73 37.45
N SER A 458 2.92 13.33 36.61
CA SER A 458 4.07 14.30 36.74
C SER A 458 5.17 14.29 37.85
N LYS A 459 6.47 14.47 37.47
CA LYS A 459 7.29 15.74 37.54
C LYS A 459 8.83 15.58 37.29
N SER A 460 9.36 16.40 36.36
CA SER A 460 10.62 17.20 36.26
C SER A 460 11.89 16.88 37.11
N PHE A 461 13.10 16.81 36.47
CA PHE A 461 14.22 17.80 36.56
C PHE A 461 15.47 17.44 35.71
N SER A 462 16.27 18.46 35.37
CA SER A 462 17.39 18.52 34.39
C SER A 462 18.81 18.28 34.95
N ARG A 463 19.80 17.84 34.12
CA ARG A 463 21.19 18.40 34.06
C ARG A 463 22.21 17.78 33.04
N LYS A 464 22.80 18.71 32.25
CA LYS A 464 24.15 18.88 31.64
C LYS A 464 25.21 17.74 31.57
N PHE A 465 25.74 17.58 30.36
CA PHE A 465 26.93 16.81 29.93
C PHE A 465 28.30 17.47 30.25
N LYS A 466 29.34 16.63 30.35
CA LYS A 466 30.76 17.03 30.31
C LYS A 466 31.59 15.98 29.55
N THR A 467 32.26 16.42 28.48
CA THR A 467 33.13 15.63 27.59
C THR A 467 34.52 15.40 28.20
N ILE A 468 35.12 14.22 27.99
CA ILE A 468 36.55 13.95 28.20
C ILE A 468 37.10 13.21 26.97
N ASN A 469 38.14 13.76 26.36
CA ASN A 469 38.98 13.11 25.34
C ASN A 469 40.07 12.27 26.02
N ILE A 470 40.30 11.05 25.54
CA ILE A 470 41.54 10.28 25.79
C ILE A 470 41.99 9.65 24.47
N MET A 471 43.23 9.94 24.05
CA MET A 471 43.96 9.16 23.05
C MET A 471 44.89 8.17 23.76
N ALA A 472 44.96 6.92 23.29
CA ALA A 472 46.15 6.36 22.62
C ALA A 472 46.08 4.83 22.42
N ASN A 473 46.16 4.43 21.14
CA ASN A 473 46.92 3.32 20.54
C ASN A 473 46.96 1.92 21.18
N SER A 474 46.56 0.92 20.38
CA SER A 474 47.45 -0.20 20.09
C SER A 474 47.34 -0.63 18.61
N SER A 475 48.50 -0.98 18.06
CA SER A 475 48.82 -1.23 16.66
C SER A 475 48.57 -2.68 16.27
N HIS A 476 47.83 -2.93 15.19
CA HIS A 476 47.99 -4.10 14.31
C HIS A 476 48.00 -3.64 12.84
N SER A 477 48.73 -4.38 12.03
CA SER A 477 49.44 -3.99 10.80
C SER A 477 48.61 -3.33 9.70
N SER A 478 49.19 -2.24 9.19
CA SER A 478 48.81 -1.49 8.01
C SER A 478 48.90 -2.31 6.71
N ASN A 479 47.79 -2.37 5.97
CA ASN A 479 47.82 -2.39 4.51
C ASN A 479 47.05 -1.13 4.03
N PRO A 480 47.70 -0.15 3.38
CA PRO A 480 47.09 1.15 3.10
C PRO A 480 46.37 1.12 1.75
N ASN A 481 45.16 0.58 1.71
CA ASN A 481 44.19 0.88 0.65
C ASN A 481 42.92 1.38 1.33
N TYR A 482 42.95 2.63 1.81
CA TYR A 482 41.75 3.31 2.28
C TYR A 482 40.78 3.41 1.10
N THR A 483 39.67 2.67 1.17
CA THR A 483 38.56 2.85 0.25
C THR A 483 37.96 4.24 0.51
N ASN A 484 37.60 4.99 -0.54
CA ASN A 484 36.95 6.32 -0.41
C ASN A 484 35.48 6.22 0.06
N ILE A 485 35.03 5.04 0.46
CA ILE A 485 33.65 4.77 0.87
C ILE A 485 33.47 5.17 2.34
N LYS A 486 32.49 6.03 2.61
CA LYS A 486 32.13 6.49 3.97
C LYS A 486 30.76 6.00 4.43
N THR A 487 29.89 5.66 3.49
CA THR A 487 28.53 5.20 3.74
C THR A 487 28.30 3.86 3.06
N VAL A 488 27.95 2.83 3.81
CA VAL A 488 27.50 1.54 3.30
C VAL A 488 25.99 1.46 3.49
N VAL A 489 25.26 1.27 2.39
CA VAL A 489 23.81 1.08 2.39
C VAL A 489 23.53 -0.38 2.12
N VAL A 490 22.78 -1.04 3.01
CA VAL A 490 22.45 -2.46 2.90
C VAL A 490 20.95 -2.62 2.74
N LEU A 491 20.56 -3.30 1.67
CA LEU A 491 19.20 -3.73 1.39
C LEU A 491 19.20 -5.26 1.30
N VAL A 492 18.36 -5.91 2.10
CA VAL A 492 18.27 -7.38 2.19
C VAL A 492 16.91 -7.84 1.68
N GLN A 493 16.84 -8.19 0.41
CA GLN A 493 15.68 -8.81 -0.22
C GLN A 493 15.48 -10.26 0.27
N GLU A 494 14.35 -10.86 -0.07
CA GLU A 494 13.88 -12.13 0.47
C GLU A 494 13.92 -13.26 -0.55
N ASN A 495 14.46 -14.39 -0.14
CA ASN A 495 14.10 -15.72 -0.60
C ASN A 495 14.25 -15.92 -2.13
N ARG A 496 15.41 -15.55 -2.68
CA ARG A 496 15.75 -15.78 -4.09
C ARG A 496 17.17 -16.29 -4.25
N SER A 497 17.33 -17.35 -5.03
CA SER A 497 18.65 -17.86 -5.40
C SER A 497 19.36 -16.95 -6.41
N PHE A 498 20.66 -17.10 -6.56
CA PHE A 498 21.43 -16.31 -7.53
C PHE A 498 20.97 -16.61 -8.96
N ASP A 499 20.84 -17.88 -9.33
CA ASP A 499 20.35 -18.25 -10.66
C ASP A 499 18.90 -17.83 -10.90
N HIS A 500 18.11 -17.74 -9.83
CA HIS A 500 16.74 -17.27 -9.88
C HIS A 500 16.66 -15.81 -10.33
N MET A 501 17.45 -14.91 -9.74
CA MET A 501 17.39 -13.48 -10.07
C MET A 501 18.35 -13.06 -11.18
N LEU A 502 19.59 -13.55 -11.13
CA LEU A 502 20.72 -13.03 -11.92
C LEU A 502 21.35 -14.07 -12.85
N GLY A 503 20.95 -15.35 -12.77
CA GLY A 503 21.56 -16.43 -13.55
C GLY A 503 21.57 -16.15 -15.06
N TRP A 504 20.44 -15.69 -15.60
CA TRP A 504 20.31 -15.38 -17.02
C TRP A 504 21.04 -14.12 -17.47
N MET A 505 21.54 -13.30 -16.53
CA MET A 505 22.37 -12.13 -16.82
C MET A 505 23.74 -12.52 -17.36
N LYS A 506 24.13 -13.81 -17.31
CA LYS A 506 25.29 -14.35 -18.06
C LYS A 506 25.25 -13.99 -19.54
N SER A 507 24.05 -13.90 -20.13
CA SER A 507 23.87 -13.47 -21.52
C SER A 507 24.33 -12.03 -21.79
N LEU A 508 24.29 -11.17 -20.77
CA LEU A 508 24.76 -9.78 -20.81
C LEU A 508 26.23 -9.67 -20.42
N ASN A 509 26.63 -10.39 -19.37
CA ASN A 509 27.99 -10.43 -18.87
C ASN A 509 28.47 -11.89 -18.76
N PRO A 510 29.23 -12.39 -19.76
CA PRO A 510 29.73 -13.76 -19.78
C PRO A 510 30.66 -14.14 -18.62
N GLN A 511 31.16 -13.16 -17.85
CA GLN A 511 31.97 -13.42 -16.65
C GLN A 511 31.13 -13.92 -15.47
N ILE A 512 29.81 -13.64 -15.48
CA ILE A 512 28.90 -14.14 -14.45
C ILE A 512 28.85 -15.66 -14.54
N ASN A 513 29.12 -16.32 -13.42
CA ASN A 513 28.83 -17.74 -13.25
C ASN A 513 27.33 -17.96 -13.03
N GLY A 514 26.55 -17.70 -14.08
CA GLY A 514 25.12 -18.02 -14.16
C GLY A 514 24.82 -19.11 -15.19
N VAL A 515 23.55 -19.24 -15.55
CA VAL A 515 23.00 -20.34 -16.36
C VAL A 515 23.08 -20.14 -17.88
N THR A 516 22.92 -21.25 -18.60
CA THR A 516 22.91 -21.32 -20.07
C THR A 516 21.63 -21.94 -20.64
N GLY A 517 20.78 -22.52 -19.79
CA GLY A 517 19.61 -23.31 -20.16
C GLY A 517 19.92 -24.79 -20.37
N SER A 518 21.16 -25.23 -20.10
CA SER A 518 21.55 -26.64 -20.12
C SER A 518 21.45 -27.30 -18.73
N GLU A 519 21.36 -26.48 -17.69
CA GLU A 519 21.21 -26.87 -16.30
C GLU A 519 19.86 -27.57 -16.09
N SER A 520 19.83 -28.61 -15.25
CA SER A 520 18.61 -29.40 -15.03
C SER A 520 18.63 -30.17 -13.71
N ASN A 521 17.45 -30.57 -13.24
CA ASN A 521 17.25 -31.53 -12.15
C ASN A 521 16.40 -32.71 -12.61
N PRO A 522 16.61 -33.93 -12.08
CA PRO A 522 15.71 -35.05 -12.31
C PRO A 522 14.40 -34.85 -11.53
N PHE A 523 13.29 -35.33 -12.08
CA PHE A 523 12.02 -35.36 -11.35
C PHE A 523 12.11 -36.18 -10.05
N SER A 524 12.93 -37.25 -10.03
CA SER A 524 13.30 -37.97 -8.81
C SER A 524 14.76 -38.38 -8.84
N THR A 525 15.44 -38.21 -7.72
CA THR A 525 16.85 -38.60 -7.53
C THR A 525 17.04 -40.12 -7.46
N SER A 526 15.95 -40.88 -7.29
CA SER A 526 15.96 -42.34 -7.41
C SER A 526 16.09 -42.83 -8.86
N ASN A 527 15.85 -41.96 -9.86
CA ASN A 527 15.98 -42.27 -11.28
C ASN A 527 16.42 -41.02 -12.07
N THR A 528 17.73 -40.80 -12.12
CA THR A 528 18.34 -39.53 -12.57
C THR A 528 18.36 -39.31 -14.09
N GLU A 529 18.07 -40.35 -14.88
CA GLU A 529 18.16 -40.31 -16.35
C GLU A 529 16.83 -40.03 -17.07
N LYS A 530 15.69 -40.20 -16.39
CA LYS A 530 14.35 -39.99 -16.99
C LYS A 530 13.67 -38.74 -16.44
N ASN A 531 12.94 -38.05 -17.32
CA ASN A 531 12.10 -36.89 -17.00
C ASN A 531 12.90 -35.78 -16.27
N ARG A 532 13.94 -35.27 -16.93
CA ARG A 532 14.71 -34.12 -16.43
C ARG A 532 13.98 -32.82 -16.76
N ILE A 533 14.02 -31.89 -15.81
CA ILE A 533 13.44 -30.56 -15.93
C ILE A 533 14.60 -29.59 -16.16
N LEU A 534 14.56 -28.90 -17.31
CA LEU A 534 15.57 -27.92 -17.70
C LEU A 534 15.31 -26.60 -16.97
N PHE A 535 16.39 -25.91 -16.62
CA PHE A 535 16.28 -24.58 -16.04
C PHE A 535 15.86 -23.57 -17.11
N GLY A 536 14.72 -22.93 -16.90
CA GLY A 536 14.18 -21.92 -17.80
C GLY A 536 14.32 -20.49 -17.28
N ASN A 537 13.87 -19.53 -18.07
CA ASN A 537 13.81 -18.11 -17.73
C ASN A 537 12.37 -17.59 -17.50
N GLY A 538 11.44 -18.52 -17.25
CA GLY A 538 10.02 -18.25 -17.11
C GLY A 538 9.57 -17.98 -15.67
N SER A 539 10.48 -17.52 -14.81
CA SER A 539 10.12 -17.24 -13.42
C SER A 539 9.13 -16.10 -13.31
N VAL A 540 8.28 -16.24 -12.31
CA VAL A 540 7.27 -15.30 -11.84
C VAL A 540 7.22 -15.44 -10.31
N TYR A 541 6.26 -14.81 -9.65
CA TYR A 541 5.96 -15.13 -8.25
C TYR A 541 5.54 -16.59 -8.05
N VAL A 542 5.68 -17.03 -6.81
CA VAL A 542 5.52 -18.42 -6.43
C VAL A 542 4.81 -18.51 -5.11
N GLU A 543 3.72 -19.25 -5.11
CA GLU A 543 2.98 -19.63 -3.92
C GLU A 543 2.42 -21.04 -4.08
N PRO A 544 2.41 -21.90 -3.04
CA PRO A 544 3.05 -21.66 -1.74
C PRO A 544 4.57 -21.56 -1.90
N ASP A 545 5.24 -21.02 -0.88
CA ASP A 545 6.69 -20.89 -0.89
C ASP A 545 7.35 -22.25 -1.16
N PRO A 546 8.40 -22.30 -2.00
CA PRO A 546 9.21 -23.50 -2.08
C PRO A 546 9.89 -23.77 -0.72
N GLY A 547 10.27 -25.02 -0.51
CA GLY A 547 10.81 -25.47 0.76
C GLY A 547 12.14 -24.79 1.02
N HIS A 548 12.27 -24.09 2.13
CA HIS A 548 13.50 -23.45 2.55
C HIS A 548 13.80 -23.70 4.03
N SER A 549 13.19 -24.75 4.59
CA SER A 549 13.58 -25.30 5.89
C SER A 549 14.93 -26.02 5.80
N ILE A 550 15.63 -26.19 6.92
CA ILE A 550 16.92 -26.89 6.95
C ILE A 550 16.85 -28.30 6.34
N GLN A 551 15.70 -28.99 6.44
CA GLN A 551 15.49 -30.31 5.85
C GLN A 551 15.26 -30.26 4.35
N ASP A 552 14.48 -29.29 3.88
CA ASP A 552 14.25 -29.09 2.45
C ASP A 552 15.55 -28.72 1.75
N ILE A 553 16.30 -27.79 2.34
CA ILE A 553 17.63 -27.38 1.85
C ILE A 553 18.60 -28.57 1.84
N PHE A 554 18.57 -29.43 2.85
CA PHE A 554 19.38 -30.64 2.87
C PHE A 554 19.04 -31.56 1.68
N GLU A 555 17.76 -31.80 1.43
CA GLU A 555 17.33 -32.61 0.29
C GLU A 555 17.68 -31.97 -1.05
N GLN A 556 17.50 -30.66 -1.19
CA GLN A 556 17.84 -29.90 -2.40
C GLN A 556 19.32 -30.05 -2.77
N ILE A 557 20.20 -29.91 -1.77
CA ILE A 557 21.66 -29.99 -1.93
C ILE A 557 22.12 -31.44 -2.20
N PHE A 558 21.67 -32.41 -1.39
CA PHE A 558 22.20 -33.78 -1.41
C PHE A 558 21.36 -34.79 -2.18
N GLY A 559 20.16 -34.42 -2.61
CA GLY A 559 19.22 -35.27 -3.34
C GLY A 559 18.57 -36.37 -2.50
N VAL A 560 18.75 -36.39 -1.17
CA VAL A 560 18.19 -37.40 -0.26
C VAL A 560 17.42 -36.72 0.89
N PRO A 561 16.24 -37.25 1.28
CA PRO A 561 15.47 -36.66 2.37
C PRO A 561 16.26 -36.65 3.69
N TRP A 562 16.09 -35.60 4.48
CA TRP A 562 16.76 -35.51 5.77
C TRP A 562 16.29 -36.61 6.73
N SER A 563 17.24 -37.25 7.40
CA SER A 563 17.02 -38.04 8.61
C SER A 563 18.27 -38.00 9.46
N GLN A 564 18.16 -38.21 10.78
CA GLN A 564 19.32 -38.18 11.68
C GLN A 564 20.42 -39.15 11.24
N GLU A 565 20.04 -40.36 10.79
CA GLU A 565 21.01 -41.37 10.36
C GLU A 565 21.79 -40.93 9.11
N ILE A 566 21.12 -40.28 8.16
CA ILE A 566 21.73 -39.78 6.91
C ILE A 566 22.56 -38.52 7.20
N ALA A 567 22.07 -37.62 8.05
CA ALA A 567 22.78 -36.41 8.45
C ALA A 567 24.10 -36.74 9.15
N ASN A 568 24.12 -37.77 10.00
CA ASN A 568 25.34 -38.26 10.64
C ASN A 568 26.37 -38.84 9.65
N LYS A 569 25.94 -39.17 8.41
CA LYS A 569 26.78 -39.65 7.30
C LYS A 569 26.97 -38.57 6.22
N LYS A 570 26.69 -37.30 6.52
CA LYS A 570 26.76 -36.18 5.55
C LYS A 570 28.12 -36.05 4.85
N SER A 571 29.22 -36.37 5.53
CA SER A 571 30.57 -36.34 4.93
C SER A 571 30.76 -37.34 3.78
N GLU A 572 29.87 -38.33 3.65
CA GLU A 572 29.85 -39.31 2.57
C GLU A 572 28.96 -38.87 1.39
N LEU A 573 28.19 -37.79 1.54
CA LEU A 573 27.28 -37.26 0.53
C LEU A 573 27.95 -36.14 -0.28
N ARG A 574 27.58 -36.03 -1.56
CA ARG A 574 28.03 -34.96 -2.46
C ARG A 574 26.93 -33.92 -2.65
N PRO A 575 27.23 -32.62 -2.62
CA PRO A 575 26.26 -31.55 -2.87
C PRO A 575 26.01 -31.41 -4.38
N GLU A 576 25.32 -32.38 -4.96
CA GLU A 576 25.09 -32.48 -6.41
C GLU A 576 24.05 -31.45 -6.92
N MET A 577 23.32 -30.78 -6.02
CA MET A 577 22.28 -29.78 -6.35
C MET A 577 21.17 -30.36 -7.24
N GLN A 578 20.86 -31.66 -7.11
CA GLN A 578 19.88 -32.38 -7.94
C GLN A 578 18.52 -32.61 -7.25
N GLY A 579 18.34 -32.12 -6.03
CA GLY A 579 17.15 -32.40 -5.22
C GLY A 579 16.01 -31.40 -5.33
N PHE A 580 16.19 -30.26 -6.01
CA PHE A 580 15.23 -29.15 -6.01
C PHE A 580 13.88 -29.54 -6.62
N ALA A 581 13.91 -30.15 -7.81
CA ALA A 581 12.69 -30.63 -8.46
C ALA A 581 11.95 -31.66 -7.59
N GLN A 582 12.67 -32.64 -7.04
CA GLN A 582 12.08 -33.67 -6.18
C GLN A 582 11.47 -33.08 -4.91
N ASN A 583 12.17 -32.15 -4.26
CA ASN A 583 11.69 -31.50 -3.05
C ASN A 583 10.43 -30.66 -3.33
N ALA A 584 10.46 -29.85 -4.39
CA ALA A 584 9.32 -29.05 -4.83
C ALA A 584 8.07 -29.90 -5.13
N GLU A 585 8.21 -31.05 -5.83
CA GLU A 585 7.09 -31.95 -6.11
C GLU A 585 6.41 -32.51 -4.86
N ARG A 586 7.15 -32.65 -3.75
CA ARG A 586 6.55 -33.08 -2.47
C ARG A 586 5.75 -31.99 -1.80
N ILE A 587 6.15 -30.74 -1.98
CA ILE A 587 5.45 -29.58 -1.43
C ILE A 587 4.16 -29.38 -2.21
N ARG A 588 4.27 -29.34 -3.54
CA ARG A 588 3.13 -29.30 -4.44
C ARG A 588 3.46 -29.97 -5.76
N ASN A 589 2.59 -30.88 -6.19
CA ASN A 589 2.66 -31.50 -7.50
C ASN A 589 2.73 -30.44 -8.62
N GLY A 590 3.74 -30.54 -9.48
CA GLY A 590 4.04 -29.59 -10.55
C GLY A 590 4.92 -28.39 -10.14
N MET A 591 5.31 -28.26 -8.87
CA MET A 591 6.16 -27.15 -8.41
C MET A 591 7.62 -27.29 -8.87
N SER A 592 8.03 -28.46 -9.35
CA SER A 592 9.36 -28.63 -9.94
C SER A 592 9.60 -27.74 -11.15
N ASP A 593 8.57 -27.50 -11.99
CA ASP A 593 8.66 -26.55 -13.09
C ASP A 593 8.86 -25.12 -12.57
N THR A 594 8.29 -24.79 -11.40
CA THR A 594 8.40 -23.45 -10.80
C THR A 594 9.79 -23.17 -10.24
N VAL A 595 10.33 -24.06 -9.41
CA VAL A 595 11.65 -23.85 -8.77
C VAL A 595 12.81 -23.93 -9.77
N MET A 596 12.58 -24.58 -10.92
CA MET A 596 13.54 -24.71 -12.02
C MET A 596 13.39 -23.60 -13.08
N ASN A 597 12.95 -22.41 -12.69
CA ASN A 597 12.90 -21.26 -13.58
C ASN A 597 13.44 -20.02 -12.87
N GLY A 598 14.30 -19.24 -13.53
CA GLY A 598 14.77 -17.92 -13.10
C GLY A 598 14.19 -16.80 -13.93
N PHE A 599 14.53 -15.55 -13.63
CA PHE A 599 14.09 -14.37 -14.37
C PHE A 599 15.04 -14.09 -15.54
N GLY A 600 14.47 -13.90 -16.72
CA GLY A 600 15.22 -13.37 -17.86
C GLY A 600 15.58 -11.89 -17.65
N PRO A 601 16.63 -11.36 -18.30
CA PRO A 601 17.05 -9.97 -18.11
C PRO A 601 15.96 -8.93 -18.40
N GLU A 602 15.08 -9.21 -19.35
CA GLU A 602 13.95 -8.31 -19.67
C GLU A 602 12.81 -8.38 -18.65
N SER A 603 12.73 -9.45 -17.86
CA SER A 603 11.74 -9.58 -16.78
C SER A 603 12.12 -8.74 -15.57
N VAL A 604 13.42 -8.54 -15.37
CA VAL A 604 13.98 -7.79 -14.25
C VAL A 604 14.88 -6.64 -14.73
N PRO A 605 14.33 -5.67 -15.49
CA PRO A 605 15.13 -4.63 -16.17
C PRO A 605 15.95 -3.77 -15.19
N VAL A 606 15.46 -3.54 -13.97
CA VAL A 606 16.21 -2.78 -12.94
C VAL A 606 17.49 -3.53 -12.58
N TYR A 607 17.40 -4.82 -12.30
CA TYR A 607 18.54 -5.67 -12.02
C TYR A 607 19.44 -5.85 -13.26
N LYS A 608 18.87 -5.95 -14.46
CA LYS A 608 19.63 -5.99 -15.72
C LYS A 608 20.52 -4.75 -15.88
N GLU A 609 19.98 -3.55 -15.63
CA GLU A 609 20.77 -2.31 -15.69
C GLU A 609 21.85 -2.29 -14.61
N LEU A 610 21.50 -2.65 -13.37
CA LEU A 610 22.46 -2.71 -12.27
C LEU A 610 23.60 -3.70 -12.53
N VAL A 611 23.31 -4.87 -13.10
CA VAL A 611 24.32 -5.88 -13.46
C VAL A 611 25.20 -5.43 -14.63
N SER A 612 24.64 -4.66 -15.56
CA SER A 612 25.39 -4.12 -16.70
C SER A 612 26.36 -3.03 -16.27
N GLU A 613 26.01 -2.27 -15.22
CA GLU A 613 26.76 -1.10 -14.77
C GLU A 613 27.64 -1.35 -13.54
N PHE A 614 27.28 -2.28 -12.67
CA PHE A 614 27.91 -2.48 -11.37
C PHE A 614 28.40 -3.91 -11.14
N ALA A 615 29.09 -4.09 -10.01
CA ALA A 615 29.68 -5.38 -9.67
C ALA A 615 28.62 -6.39 -9.21
N VAL A 616 28.80 -7.64 -9.61
CA VAL A 616 27.99 -8.79 -9.19
C VAL A 616 28.88 -9.78 -8.45
N CYS A 617 28.43 -10.26 -7.30
CA CYS A 617 29.04 -11.37 -6.58
C CYS A 617 28.30 -12.66 -6.94
N ASP A 618 28.86 -13.49 -7.82
CA ASP A 618 28.31 -14.80 -8.22
C ASP A 618 28.76 -15.96 -7.32
N ARG A 619 29.39 -15.64 -6.19
CA ARG A 619 29.80 -16.55 -5.11
C ARG A 619 29.42 -16.02 -3.73
N TRP A 620 28.25 -15.40 -3.63
CA TRP A 620 27.65 -14.96 -2.36
C TRP A 620 26.67 -16.03 -1.87
N PHE A 621 26.94 -16.61 -0.70
CA PHE A 621 26.15 -17.72 -0.15
C PHE A 621 25.38 -17.27 1.09
N ALA A 622 24.16 -17.80 1.27
CA ALA A 622 23.46 -17.75 2.55
C ALA A 622 24.38 -18.30 3.65
N ALA A 623 24.35 -17.67 4.82
CA ALA A 623 25.28 -18.02 5.88
C ALA A 623 24.96 -19.40 6.47
N VAL A 624 23.70 -19.72 6.66
CA VAL A 624 23.28 -21.01 7.21
C VAL A 624 22.25 -21.62 6.27
N PRO A 625 22.27 -22.95 6.04
CA PRO A 625 21.20 -23.64 5.28
C PRO A 625 19.93 -23.71 6.14
N ALA A 626 19.31 -22.56 6.40
CA ALA A 626 18.11 -22.38 7.20
C ALA A 626 17.29 -21.22 6.64
N SER A 627 16.07 -21.06 7.15
CA SER A 627 15.13 -20.03 6.75
C SER A 627 15.64 -18.60 7.00
N THR A 628 14.84 -17.62 6.57
CA THR A 628 15.10 -16.17 6.58
C THR A 628 15.78 -15.64 7.83
N GLN A 629 15.19 -15.84 9.01
CA GLN A 629 15.66 -15.18 10.23
C GLN A 629 17.10 -15.50 10.65
N PRO A 630 17.50 -16.78 10.76
CA PRO A 630 18.90 -17.12 10.95
C PRO A 630 19.84 -16.37 10.00
N ASN A 631 19.51 -16.28 8.71
CA ASN A 631 20.36 -15.59 7.74
C ASN A 631 20.35 -14.07 7.89
N ARG A 632 19.19 -13.43 8.14
CA ARG A 632 19.11 -12.01 8.49
C ARG A 632 19.91 -11.67 9.76
N LEU A 633 19.99 -12.60 10.72
CA LEU A 633 20.86 -12.46 11.89
C LEU A 633 22.35 -12.46 11.52
N TYR A 634 22.77 -13.26 10.53
CA TYR A 634 24.16 -13.22 10.08
C TYR A 634 24.54 -11.88 9.44
N VAL A 635 23.63 -11.22 8.71
CA VAL A 635 23.95 -9.96 7.99
C VAL A 635 24.51 -8.89 8.93
N HIS A 636 23.97 -8.78 10.14
CA HIS A 636 24.37 -7.71 11.07
C HIS A 636 25.10 -8.20 12.32
N SER A 637 25.35 -9.50 12.47
CA SER A 637 26.06 -10.02 13.65
C SER A 637 26.98 -11.20 13.39
N ALA A 638 27.09 -11.64 12.13
CA ALA A 638 27.92 -12.76 11.70
C ALA A 638 27.65 -14.11 12.39
N THR A 639 26.58 -14.20 13.18
CA THR A 639 26.06 -15.41 13.77
C THR A 639 24.56 -15.32 13.94
N SER A 640 23.86 -16.45 13.88
CA SER A 640 22.47 -16.58 14.31
C SER A 640 22.34 -16.92 15.82
N HIS A 641 23.46 -16.96 16.54
CA HIS A 641 23.54 -17.41 17.94
C HIS A 641 22.99 -18.84 18.11
N GLY A 642 23.39 -19.73 17.19
CA GLY A 642 22.94 -21.12 17.15
C GLY A 642 21.51 -21.33 16.63
N ALA A 643 20.77 -20.26 16.28
CA ALA A 643 19.45 -20.42 15.70
C ALA A 643 19.54 -21.00 14.28
N THR A 644 18.83 -22.11 14.06
CA THR A 644 18.63 -22.74 12.74
C THR A 644 17.17 -22.62 12.27
N SER A 645 16.35 -21.97 13.08
CA SER A 645 14.93 -21.71 12.91
C SER A 645 14.52 -20.71 14.00
N ASN A 646 13.23 -20.45 14.11
CA ASN A 646 12.68 -19.65 15.20
C ASN A 646 13.00 -20.23 16.58
N ASN A 647 13.51 -19.34 17.44
CA ASN A 647 13.79 -19.64 18.82
C ASN A 647 12.93 -18.74 19.71
N LYS A 648 11.83 -19.30 20.24
CA LYS A 648 10.89 -18.61 21.13
C LYS A 648 11.58 -17.90 22.30
N LYS A 649 12.57 -18.55 22.91
CA LYS A 649 13.29 -17.99 24.06
C LYS A 649 14.09 -16.76 23.63
N LEU A 650 14.87 -16.88 22.57
CA LEU A 650 15.69 -15.78 22.05
C LEU A 650 14.85 -14.65 21.43
N LEU A 651 13.66 -14.97 20.92
CA LEU A 651 12.71 -13.98 20.46
C LEU A 651 12.25 -13.05 21.59
N ILE A 652 11.84 -13.65 22.72
CA ILE A 652 11.45 -12.93 23.94
C ILE A 652 12.63 -12.16 24.51
N GLU A 653 13.75 -12.85 24.76
CA GLU A 653 14.93 -12.25 25.38
C GLU A 653 15.60 -11.20 24.47
N GLY A 654 15.36 -11.31 23.17
CA GLY A 654 16.13 -10.67 22.12
C GLY A 654 17.45 -11.43 21.89
N TYR A 655 17.86 -11.51 20.63
CA TYR A 655 19.10 -12.16 20.23
C TYR A 655 20.30 -11.43 20.84
N PRO A 656 21.15 -12.11 21.64
CA PRO A 656 22.13 -11.47 22.50
C PRO A 656 23.47 -11.22 21.83
N GLN A 657 23.67 -11.70 20.59
CA GLN A 657 24.95 -11.56 19.92
C GLN A 657 25.29 -10.10 19.65
N LYS A 658 26.60 -9.82 19.70
CA LYS A 658 27.13 -8.51 19.34
C LYS A 658 26.85 -8.23 17.87
N THR A 659 26.37 -7.04 17.59
CA THR A 659 26.04 -6.61 16.22
C THR A 659 27.11 -5.68 15.63
N ILE A 660 27.06 -5.50 14.31
CA ILE A 660 27.85 -4.49 13.60
C ILE A 660 27.51 -3.09 14.12
N PHE A 661 26.28 -2.82 14.54
CA PHE A 661 25.87 -1.53 15.11
C PHE A 661 26.67 -1.17 16.36
N GLU A 662 26.94 -2.16 17.22
CA GLU A 662 27.79 -1.97 18.40
C GLU A 662 29.25 -1.81 18.02
N SER A 663 29.74 -2.60 17.05
CA SER A 663 31.11 -2.43 16.54
C SER A 663 31.33 -1.06 15.86
N LEU A 664 30.31 -0.53 15.19
CA LEU A 664 30.33 0.81 14.59
C LEU A 664 30.39 1.87 15.67
N GLU A 665 29.56 1.77 16.71
CA GLU A 665 29.60 2.69 17.85
C GLU A 665 30.96 2.66 18.55
N GLU A 666 31.52 1.48 18.80
CA GLU A 666 32.87 1.31 19.36
C GLU A 666 33.98 1.89 18.46
N GLY A 667 33.71 1.95 17.16
CA GLY A 667 34.58 2.55 16.14
C GLY A 667 34.24 4.00 15.78
N ASP A 668 33.48 4.71 16.63
CA ASP A 668 33.03 6.09 16.42
C ASP A 668 32.28 6.34 15.08
N CYS A 669 31.63 5.30 14.56
CA CYS A 669 30.81 5.34 13.35
C CYS A 669 29.31 5.36 13.70
N THR A 670 28.52 5.98 12.83
CA THR A 670 27.07 6.12 13.01
C THR A 670 26.28 5.16 12.12
N PHE A 671 25.07 4.81 12.54
CA PHE A 671 24.16 4.00 11.72
C PHE A 671 22.73 4.55 11.73
N GLY A 672 21.93 4.17 10.74
CA GLY A 672 20.52 4.50 10.66
C GLY A 672 19.73 3.38 9.96
N ILE A 673 18.53 3.12 10.45
CA ILE A 673 17.62 2.08 10.00
C ILE A 673 16.38 2.76 9.47
N TYR A 674 16.14 2.65 8.16
CA TYR A 674 15.04 3.30 7.47
C TYR A 674 14.01 2.25 7.08
N TYR A 675 12.78 2.40 7.57
CA TYR A 675 11.83 1.30 7.58
C TYR A 675 10.45 1.69 7.04
N GLN A 676 9.83 0.77 6.30
CA GLN A 676 8.43 0.86 5.85
C GLN A 676 7.49 0.03 6.75
N TYR A 677 8.00 -1.09 7.29
CA TYR A 677 7.38 -1.83 8.40
C TYR A 677 8.33 -1.97 9.58
N PRO A 678 7.86 -2.41 10.76
CA PRO A 678 8.73 -2.56 11.93
C PRO A 678 10.04 -3.28 11.56
N PRO A 679 11.21 -2.73 11.93
CA PRO A 679 12.50 -3.27 11.50
C PRO A 679 12.80 -4.66 12.06
N ALA A 680 13.25 -5.58 11.21
CA ALA A 680 13.76 -6.89 11.64
C ALA A 680 15.02 -6.75 12.51
N THR A 681 15.79 -5.67 12.35
CA THR A 681 16.89 -5.37 13.28
C THR A 681 16.52 -5.29 14.77
N LEU A 682 15.23 -5.19 15.13
CA LEU A 682 14.76 -5.28 16.52
C LEU A 682 14.73 -6.72 17.08
N PHE A 683 14.99 -7.75 16.28
CA PHE A 683 15.29 -9.09 16.80
C PHE A 683 16.54 -9.07 17.71
N TYR A 684 17.51 -8.20 17.43
CA TYR A 684 18.66 -8.01 18.31
C TYR A 684 18.24 -7.30 19.59
N ARG A 685 18.55 -7.93 20.72
CA ARG A 685 18.27 -7.37 22.05
C ARG A 685 18.87 -5.98 22.22
N ASN A 686 20.10 -5.79 21.72
CA ASN A 686 20.84 -4.54 21.91
C ASN A 686 20.24 -3.37 21.13
N LEU A 687 19.55 -3.61 20.02
CA LEU A 687 18.88 -2.55 19.27
C LEU A 687 17.58 -2.06 19.92
N ARG A 688 17.09 -2.78 20.93
CA ARG A 688 15.95 -2.35 21.76
C ARG A 688 16.37 -1.39 22.89
N LYS A 689 17.64 -0.99 22.95
CA LYS A 689 18.15 -0.01 23.94
C LYS A 689 17.69 1.40 23.57
N LEU A 690 17.32 2.18 24.58
CA LEU A 690 16.81 3.55 24.42
C LEU A 690 17.71 4.46 23.58
N LYS A 691 19.03 4.33 23.72
CA LYS A 691 19.99 5.14 22.95
C LYS A 691 19.86 5.01 21.43
N TYR A 692 19.38 3.86 20.93
CA TYR A 692 19.27 3.60 19.50
C TYR A 692 17.91 3.96 18.91
N ILE A 693 16.94 4.38 19.71
CA ILE A 693 15.58 4.68 19.24
C ILE A 693 15.56 5.79 18.18
N LYS A 694 16.49 6.75 18.29
CA LYS A 694 16.63 7.84 17.32
C LYS A 694 17.31 7.42 16.01
N ASN A 695 17.83 6.19 15.93
CA ASN A 695 18.44 5.64 14.73
C ASN A 695 17.40 4.95 13.82
N PHE A 696 16.14 4.83 14.27
CA PHE A 696 15.03 4.31 13.48
C PHE A 696 14.26 5.46 12.82
N HIS A 697 14.10 5.37 11.50
CA HIS A 697 13.49 6.42 10.68
C HIS A 697 12.44 5.83 9.75
N GLN A 698 11.25 6.43 9.69
CA GLN A 698 10.26 6.11 8.65
C GLN A 698 10.87 6.37 7.27
N PHE A 699 10.85 5.37 6.38
CA PHE A 699 11.49 5.44 5.07
C PHE A 699 10.94 6.59 4.23
N ASP A 700 9.61 6.63 4.04
CA ASP A 700 8.94 7.59 3.16
C ASP A 700 9.12 9.05 3.62
N LEU A 701 9.30 9.26 4.93
CA LEU A 701 9.45 10.58 5.53
C LEU A 701 10.90 11.06 5.56
N HIS A 702 11.86 10.18 5.86
CA HIS A 702 13.21 10.60 6.24
C HIS A 702 14.28 10.20 5.24
N PHE A 703 14.15 9.06 4.54
CA PHE A 703 15.24 8.52 3.73
C PHE A 703 15.60 9.46 2.57
N LYS A 704 14.61 9.86 1.77
CA LYS A 704 14.79 10.80 0.64
C LYS A 704 15.32 12.15 1.11
N ASN A 705 14.85 12.63 2.26
CA ASN A 705 15.31 13.88 2.85
C ASN A 705 16.78 13.80 3.29
N HIS A 706 17.18 12.74 3.98
CA HIS A 706 18.57 12.54 4.37
C HIS A 706 19.49 12.32 3.17
N CYS A 707 19.03 11.64 2.11
CA CYS A 707 19.75 11.54 0.84
C CYS A 707 19.99 12.94 0.25
N LYS A 708 18.93 13.75 0.09
CA LYS A 708 19.00 15.10 -0.49
C LYS A 708 19.90 16.04 0.30
N GLU A 709 19.88 15.95 1.62
CA GLU A 709 20.67 16.80 2.51
C GLU A 709 22.12 16.34 2.68
N GLY A 710 22.47 15.14 2.22
CA GLY A 710 23.79 14.56 2.45
C GLY A 710 24.02 14.20 3.91
N LYS A 711 23.01 13.66 4.58
CA LYS A 711 23.01 13.32 6.02
C LYS A 711 22.91 11.81 6.29
N LEU A 712 23.13 10.96 5.30
CA LEU A 712 23.13 9.52 5.54
C LEU A 712 24.33 9.13 6.44
N PRO A 713 24.11 8.26 7.44
CA PRO A 713 25.14 7.79 8.37
C PRO A 713 26.16 6.84 7.70
N ASN A 714 27.14 6.35 8.46
CA ASN A 714 28.17 5.44 7.93
C ASN A 714 27.61 4.09 7.52
N TYR A 715 26.58 3.61 8.21
CA TYR A 715 25.93 2.35 7.92
C TYR A 715 24.40 2.53 7.88
N VAL A 716 23.81 2.29 6.73
CA VAL A 716 22.39 2.47 6.46
C VAL A 716 21.77 1.11 6.21
N VAL A 717 20.71 0.80 6.95
CA VAL A 717 19.87 -0.38 6.70
C VAL A 717 18.54 0.09 6.15
N ILE A 718 18.10 -0.51 5.06
CA ILE A 718 16.78 -0.28 4.46
C ILE A 718 15.92 -1.51 4.76
N GLU A 719 14.77 -1.28 5.38
CA GLU A 719 13.80 -2.32 5.78
C GLU A 719 12.50 -2.14 4.98
N GLN A 720 12.15 -3.19 4.25
CA GLN A 720 11.10 -3.20 3.24
C GLN A 720 9.69 -3.36 3.83
N ARG A 721 8.71 -3.39 2.94
CA ARG A 721 7.38 -3.93 3.23
C ARG A 721 7.40 -5.45 3.09
N TYR A 722 7.42 -6.13 4.23
CA TYR A 722 7.35 -7.58 4.36
C TYR A 722 5.97 -8.18 4.21
N PHE A 723 4.92 -7.37 4.20
CA PHE A 723 3.55 -7.83 4.11
C PHE A 723 2.94 -7.30 2.83
N ASP A 724 2.39 -8.22 2.06
CA ASP A 724 1.87 -7.95 0.74
C ASP A 724 0.36 -7.68 0.79
N LEU A 725 0.04 -6.39 0.83
CA LEU A 725 -1.34 -5.89 0.82
C LEU A 725 -1.72 -5.43 -0.58
N LYS A 726 -3.01 -5.46 -0.92
CA LYS A 726 -3.49 -4.99 -2.23
C LYS A 726 -3.14 -3.52 -2.48
N ILE A 727 -3.23 -2.69 -1.43
CA ILE A 727 -2.98 -1.24 -1.50
C ILE A 727 -1.50 -0.89 -1.28
N LEU A 728 -0.80 -1.69 -0.46
CA LEU A 728 0.62 -1.50 -0.12
C LEU A 728 1.37 -2.82 -0.33
N PRO A 729 1.72 -3.15 -1.57
CA PRO A 729 2.27 -4.46 -1.90
C PRO A 729 3.65 -4.67 -1.30
N GLY A 730 3.96 -5.93 -1.03
CA GLY A 730 5.26 -6.37 -0.57
C GLY A 730 6.32 -6.03 -1.62
N ASN A 731 7.43 -5.47 -1.18
CA ASN A 731 8.51 -4.98 -2.06
C ASN A 731 9.89 -5.51 -1.64
N ASP A 732 9.88 -6.65 -0.96
CA ASP A 732 11.04 -7.37 -0.43
C ASP A 732 11.53 -8.47 -1.39
N ASP A 733 10.88 -8.69 -2.53
CA ASP A 733 11.08 -9.81 -3.47
C ASP A 733 10.73 -11.22 -2.93
N HIS A 734 10.06 -11.37 -1.78
CA HIS A 734 9.63 -12.67 -1.24
C HIS A 734 8.90 -13.53 -2.28
N PRO A 735 8.91 -14.89 -2.23
CA PRO A 735 8.50 -15.74 -3.35
C PRO A 735 7.12 -15.44 -3.86
N SER A 736 6.19 -15.25 -2.93
CA SER A 736 4.80 -14.87 -3.15
C SER A 736 4.60 -13.42 -3.63
N HIS A 737 5.55 -12.51 -3.38
CA HIS A 737 5.43 -11.09 -3.72
C HIS A 737 5.89 -10.80 -5.15
N ASP A 738 5.45 -9.66 -5.70
CA ASP A 738 5.88 -9.28 -7.06
C ASP A 738 7.27 -8.70 -7.03
N VAL A 739 8.18 -9.33 -7.75
CA VAL A 739 9.52 -8.79 -8.02
C VAL A 739 9.46 -7.45 -8.75
N TYR A 740 8.36 -7.11 -9.44
CA TYR A 740 8.11 -5.75 -9.93
C TYR A 740 8.12 -4.70 -8.82
N GLU A 741 7.48 -4.97 -7.69
CA GLU A 741 7.41 -4.02 -6.57
C GLU A 741 8.76 -3.94 -5.85
N GLY A 742 9.48 -5.07 -5.72
CA GLY A 742 10.86 -5.03 -5.25
C GLY A 742 11.82 -4.30 -6.18
N GLN A 743 11.67 -4.44 -7.50
CA GLN A 743 12.43 -3.65 -8.47
C GLN A 743 12.11 -2.15 -8.38
N LYS A 744 10.84 -1.77 -8.22
CA LYS A 744 10.46 -0.36 -7.98
C LYS A 744 11.16 0.18 -6.74
N PHE A 745 11.18 -0.60 -5.67
CA PHE A 745 11.78 -0.19 -4.42
C PHE A 745 13.31 -0.07 -4.54
N VAL A 746 13.98 -1.03 -5.17
CA VAL A 746 15.41 -0.94 -5.50
C VAL A 746 15.73 0.29 -6.34
N LYS A 747 14.91 0.58 -7.36
CA LYS A 747 15.02 1.79 -8.18
C LYS A 747 14.86 3.05 -7.35
N GLU A 748 13.84 3.13 -6.51
CA GLU A 748 13.60 4.26 -5.62
C GLU A 748 14.78 4.52 -4.67
N VAL A 749 15.32 3.45 -4.07
CA VAL A 749 16.50 3.53 -3.21
C VAL A 749 17.72 3.99 -4.01
N TYR A 750 18.00 3.36 -5.15
CA TYR A 750 19.12 3.72 -6.02
C TYR A 750 19.05 5.19 -6.44
N GLU A 751 17.92 5.64 -6.96
CA GLU A 751 17.77 7.01 -7.48
C GLU A 751 17.85 8.06 -6.37
N SER A 752 17.33 7.73 -5.17
CA SER A 752 17.49 8.57 -3.99
C SER A 752 18.97 8.72 -3.61
N LEU A 753 19.72 7.61 -3.56
CA LEU A 753 21.17 7.63 -3.29
C LEU A 753 21.95 8.34 -4.40
N ARG A 754 21.59 8.09 -5.66
CA ARG A 754 22.24 8.63 -6.86
C ARG A 754 22.12 10.14 -6.95
N SER A 755 21.02 10.70 -6.43
CA SER A 755 20.78 12.14 -6.32
C SER A 755 21.48 12.79 -5.11
N SER A 756 22.01 12.00 -4.18
CA SER A 756 22.64 12.50 -2.96
C SER A 756 24.00 13.15 -3.25
N PRO A 757 24.35 14.27 -2.59
CA PRO A 757 25.71 14.80 -2.62
C PRO A 757 26.77 13.82 -2.04
N GLN A 758 26.34 12.79 -1.31
CA GLN A 758 27.22 11.75 -0.77
C GLN A 758 27.45 10.56 -1.73
N TRP A 759 26.83 10.54 -2.92
CA TRP A 759 26.87 9.40 -3.86
C TRP A 759 28.28 8.83 -4.10
N ASN A 760 29.27 9.71 -4.29
CA ASN A 760 30.65 9.32 -4.59
C ASN A 760 31.40 8.64 -3.44
N GLU A 761 30.79 8.61 -2.25
CA GLU A 761 31.33 8.04 -1.02
C GLU A 761 30.46 6.86 -0.54
N MET A 762 29.54 6.36 -1.37
CA MET A 762 28.58 5.32 -1.02
C MET A 762 28.91 3.97 -1.64
N LEU A 763 28.67 2.91 -0.88
CA LEU A 763 28.54 1.55 -1.37
C LEU A 763 27.11 1.08 -1.12
N PHE A 764 26.33 0.88 -2.18
CA PHE A 764 25.03 0.26 -2.09
C PHE A 764 25.14 -1.25 -2.32
N VAL A 765 24.74 -2.03 -1.33
CA VAL A 765 24.81 -3.49 -1.30
C VAL A 765 23.37 -4.03 -1.29
N ILE A 766 23.03 -4.74 -2.36
CA ILE A 766 21.77 -5.48 -2.48
C ILE A 766 22.10 -6.95 -2.33
N ILE A 767 21.52 -7.60 -1.32
CA ILE A 767 21.69 -9.02 -1.05
C ILE A 767 20.34 -9.66 -0.79
N TYR A 768 20.31 -10.98 -0.82
CA TYR A 768 19.18 -11.78 -0.35
C TYR A 768 19.58 -12.47 0.96
N ASP A 769 18.60 -12.70 1.83
CA ASP A 769 18.76 -13.46 3.07
C ASP A 769 19.11 -14.93 2.78
N GLU A 770 18.30 -15.62 1.98
CA GLU A 770 18.47 -17.00 1.55
C GLU A 770 17.81 -17.26 0.17
N HIS A 771 17.80 -18.51 -0.29
CA HIS A 771 17.49 -18.85 -1.69
C HIS A 771 16.01 -19.14 -1.98
N GLY A 772 15.14 -19.18 -0.97
CA GLY A 772 13.69 -19.37 -1.09
C GLY A 772 13.28 -20.73 -1.60
N GLY A 773 14.19 -21.72 -1.60
CA GLY A 773 14.01 -23.02 -2.22
C GLY A 773 14.09 -23.03 -3.76
N PHE A 774 14.49 -21.91 -4.38
CA PHE A 774 14.75 -21.84 -5.82
C PHE A 774 16.07 -22.49 -6.21
N PHE A 775 16.09 -23.10 -7.39
CA PHE A 775 17.29 -23.79 -7.89
C PHE A 775 18.47 -22.85 -8.05
N ASP A 776 19.64 -23.34 -7.68
CA ASP A 776 20.94 -22.77 -8.04
C ASP A 776 21.87 -23.89 -8.46
N HIS A 777 22.61 -23.69 -9.56
CA HIS A 777 23.50 -24.71 -10.10
C HIS A 777 24.82 -24.83 -9.33
N VAL A 778 25.20 -23.81 -8.53
CA VAL A 778 26.49 -23.76 -7.87
C VAL A 778 26.47 -24.63 -6.62
N PRO A 779 27.33 -25.67 -6.51
CA PRO A 779 27.41 -26.46 -5.30
C PRO A 779 27.79 -25.62 -4.08
N THR A 780 26.95 -25.67 -3.05
CA THR A 780 27.23 -25.03 -1.76
C THR A 780 28.51 -25.61 -1.13
N PRO A 781 29.39 -24.78 -0.56
CA PRO A 781 30.53 -25.26 0.22
C PRO A 781 30.07 -26.09 1.42
N VAL A 782 30.40 -27.39 1.44
CA VAL A 782 30.04 -28.31 2.55
C VAL A 782 31.24 -28.74 3.40
N THR A 783 32.46 -28.36 3.00
CA THR A 783 33.71 -28.69 3.68
C THR A 783 34.46 -27.41 4.05
N GLY A 784 35.01 -27.35 5.26
CA GLY A 784 35.85 -26.23 5.69
C GLY A 784 35.09 -24.92 5.96
N VAL A 785 33.78 -25.00 6.22
CA VAL A 785 32.96 -23.86 6.65
C VAL A 785 32.99 -23.78 8.19
N PRO A 786 33.57 -22.71 8.77
CA PRO A 786 33.80 -22.64 10.22
C PRO A 786 32.52 -22.38 11.01
N SER A 787 32.45 -22.90 12.24
CA SER A 787 31.45 -22.44 13.22
C SER A 787 31.76 -21.01 13.62
N PRO A 788 30.81 -20.07 13.53
CA PRO A 788 31.06 -18.68 13.93
C PRO A 788 31.44 -18.57 15.42
N ASP A 789 30.69 -19.23 16.30
CA ASP A 789 30.73 -19.04 17.77
C ASP A 789 30.87 -20.35 18.57
N GLY A 790 30.99 -21.50 17.89
CA GLY A 790 31.08 -22.82 18.53
C GLY A 790 29.76 -23.33 19.10
N ILE A 791 28.64 -22.64 18.84
CA ILE A 791 27.32 -23.06 19.28
C ILE A 791 26.77 -24.09 18.28
N VAL A 792 26.42 -25.26 18.79
CA VAL A 792 25.71 -26.29 18.02
C VAL A 792 24.24 -25.93 17.97
N GLY A 793 23.63 -26.05 16.79
CA GLY A 793 22.19 -25.81 16.63
C GLY A 793 21.34 -26.74 17.52
N PRO A 794 20.09 -26.37 17.84
CA PRO A 794 19.24 -27.16 18.73
C PRO A 794 18.90 -28.55 18.16
N GLU A 795 18.56 -29.48 19.05
CA GLU A 795 17.91 -30.74 18.65
C GLU A 795 16.60 -30.46 17.88
N PRO A 796 16.22 -31.33 16.91
CA PRO A 796 16.88 -32.60 16.57
C PRO A 796 18.05 -32.45 15.58
N TYR A 797 18.27 -31.27 14.98
CA TYR A 797 19.20 -31.15 13.85
C TYR A 797 20.67 -31.15 14.25
N ASN A 798 20.98 -30.73 15.48
CA ASN A 798 22.34 -30.70 16.06
C ASN A 798 23.38 -30.21 15.04
N PHE A 799 23.08 -29.10 14.37
CA PHE A 799 23.89 -28.61 13.27
C PHE A 799 25.23 -28.13 13.82
N GLU A 800 26.28 -28.91 13.55
CA GLU A 800 27.66 -28.58 13.87
C GLU A 800 28.34 -27.95 12.66
N PHE A 801 29.03 -26.84 12.90
CA PHE A 801 29.94 -26.25 11.94
C PHE A 801 31.38 -26.57 12.38
N ASP A 802 32.24 -27.08 11.48
CA ASP A 802 33.58 -27.50 11.88
C ASP A 802 34.67 -26.45 11.60
N ARG A 803 35.12 -25.81 12.70
CA ARG A 803 36.38 -25.07 13.01
C ARG A 803 36.89 -23.92 12.09
N LEU A 804 37.22 -22.76 12.70
CA LEU A 804 38.57 -22.12 12.74
C LEU A 804 38.67 -21.05 13.86
N GLY A 805 39.52 -20.00 13.83
CA GLY A 805 39.91 -19.14 14.99
C GLY A 805 39.56 -17.63 14.88
N GLU A 806 40.09 -16.82 15.81
CA GLU A 806 39.64 -15.48 16.30
C GLU A 806 39.35 -14.35 15.26
N PHE A 807 38.05 -14.00 15.10
CA PHE A 807 37.46 -12.77 14.53
C PHE A 807 36.10 -12.52 15.28
N LEU A 808 35.29 -11.47 14.99
CA LEU A 808 33.97 -11.19 15.64
C LEU A 808 33.19 -12.49 15.88
N THR A 809 33.20 -13.30 14.84
CA THR A 809 33.07 -14.76 14.86
C THR A 809 34.19 -15.36 14.00
N LYS A 810 34.48 -16.66 14.12
CA LYS A 810 35.44 -17.36 13.24
C LYS A 810 35.04 -17.34 11.76
N ARG A 811 33.81 -16.92 11.46
CA ARG A 811 33.23 -16.83 10.13
C ARG A 811 33.58 -15.51 9.44
N ASP A 812 33.68 -14.42 10.20
CA ASP A 812 34.17 -13.13 9.69
C ASP A 812 35.62 -13.22 9.19
N ALA A 813 36.40 -14.10 9.82
CA ALA A 813 37.75 -14.47 9.42
C ALA A 813 37.86 -15.03 8.00
N TRP A 814 36.84 -15.80 7.63
CA TRP A 814 36.82 -16.68 6.48
C TRP A 814 36.09 -16.05 5.31
N ALA A 815 35.14 -15.15 5.59
CA ALA A 815 34.41 -14.39 4.57
C ALA A 815 35.37 -13.54 3.72
N GLY A 816 35.12 -13.47 2.41
CA GLY A 816 35.85 -12.58 1.52
C GLY A 816 35.53 -11.10 1.81
N THR A 817 36.45 -10.19 1.47
CA THR A 817 36.24 -8.75 1.61
C THR A 817 35.97 -8.09 0.25
N PHE A 818 35.32 -6.92 0.26
CA PHE A 818 35.06 -6.13 -0.95
C PHE A 818 36.31 -5.42 -1.53
N GLU A 819 37.50 -5.65 -0.96
CA GLU A 819 38.75 -5.01 -1.40
C GLU A 819 39.10 -5.31 -2.87
N THR A 820 38.63 -6.46 -3.39
CA THR A 820 38.81 -6.83 -4.81
C THR A 820 37.88 -6.07 -5.75
N LEU A 821 36.72 -5.61 -5.25
CA LEU A 821 35.73 -4.85 -6.01
C LEU A 821 36.00 -3.34 -5.98
N ILE A 822 36.44 -2.81 -4.84
CA ILE A 822 36.74 -1.38 -4.66
C ILE A 822 38.19 -1.10 -5.06
N ASN A 823 38.46 -1.21 -6.37
CA ASN A 823 39.82 -1.11 -6.92
C ASN A 823 40.11 0.23 -7.62
N ARG A 824 39.17 1.18 -7.60
CA ARG A 824 39.31 2.50 -8.23
C ARG A 824 39.79 3.56 -7.25
N THR A 825 40.68 4.43 -7.72
CA THR A 825 41.16 5.60 -6.98
C THR A 825 40.27 6.84 -7.16
N SER A 826 39.31 6.80 -8.08
CA SER A 826 38.34 7.88 -8.35
C SER A 826 36.95 7.33 -8.72
N PRO A 827 35.86 8.02 -8.31
CA PRO A 827 34.49 7.65 -8.67
C PRO A 827 34.26 7.62 -10.18
N ARG A 828 33.32 6.77 -10.61
CA ARG A 828 32.75 6.83 -11.97
C ARG A 828 31.83 8.04 -12.10
N ILE A 829 31.83 8.68 -13.26
CA ILE A 829 30.97 9.83 -13.58
C ILE A 829 29.85 9.48 -14.58
N ASP A 830 29.87 8.25 -15.07
CA ASP A 830 29.04 7.69 -16.13
C ASP A 830 27.96 6.73 -15.58
N CYS A 831 27.79 6.65 -14.26
CA CYS A 831 26.73 5.85 -13.65
C CYS A 831 25.34 6.41 -14.02
N PRO A 832 24.36 5.55 -14.34
CA PRO A 832 23.03 5.98 -14.75
C PRO A 832 22.37 6.86 -13.69
N GLU A 833 21.71 7.94 -14.12
CA GLU A 833 20.98 8.84 -13.20
C GLU A 833 19.64 8.25 -12.77
N SER A 834 19.03 7.44 -13.64
CA SER A 834 17.81 6.70 -13.40
C SER A 834 17.95 5.26 -13.90
N LEU A 835 17.23 4.33 -13.27
CA LEU A 835 17.13 2.95 -13.72
C LEU A 835 15.90 2.77 -14.63
N PRO A 836 15.86 1.72 -15.48
CA PRO A 836 14.69 1.46 -16.31
C PRO A 836 13.43 1.17 -15.47
N GLU A 837 12.26 1.41 -16.06
CA GLU A 837 11.00 1.06 -15.42
C GLU A 837 10.85 -0.47 -15.29
N PRO A 838 10.46 -0.98 -14.12
CA PRO A 838 10.28 -2.40 -13.91
C PRO A 838 9.09 -2.94 -14.71
N VAL A 839 9.13 -4.24 -14.99
CA VAL A 839 8.07 -4.95 -15.72
C VAL A 839 7.18 -5.67 -14.72
N LYS A 840 5.86 -5.51 -14.85
CA LYS A 840 4.90 -6.36 -14.12
C LYS A 840 5.18 -7.81 -14.41
N LEU A 841 5.42 -8.61 -13.37
CA LEU A 841 5.57 -10.05 -13.54
C LEU A 841 4.38 -10.82 -13.01
N ARG A 842 3.68 -10.28 -12.02
CA ARG A 842 2.94 -11.13 -11.12
C ARG A 842 1.51 -11.47 -11.49
N GLU A 843 0.74 -10.88 -12.38
CA GLU A 843 -0.56 -11.45 -12.81
C GLU A 843 -1.66 -11.96 -11.81
N THR A 844 -1.58 -12.02 -10.47
CA THR A 844 -2.77 -12.20 -9.57
C THR A 844 -3.08 -10.97 -8.70
N GLU A 845 -3.60 -11.00 -7.47
CA GLU A 845 -3.60 -9.80 -6.59
C GLU A 845 -2.87 -10.17 -5.30
N ALA A 846 -2.33 -9.19 -4.58
CA ALA A 846 -1.69 -9.45 -3.29
C ALA A 846 -2.65 -10.23 -2.39
N LYS A 847 -2.17 -11.34 -1.82
CA LYS A 847 -3.01 -12.22 -1.00
C LYS A 847 -2.91 -11.81 0.45
N GLU A 848 -3.52 -10.66 0.76
CA GLU A 848 -3.59 -10.13 2.13
C GLU A 848 -4.25 -11.11 3.11
N GLU A 849 -5.04 -12.03 2.60
CA GLU A 849 -5.73 -13.06 3.36
C GLU A 849 -5.02 -14.43 3.36
N SER A 850 -3.89 -14.53 2.65
CA SER A 850 -3.04 -15.71 2.77
C SER A 850 -2.49 -15.79 4.18
N LYS A 851 -2.13 -17.01 4.60
CA LYS A 851 -1.40 -17.17 5.85
C LYS A 851 -0.11 -16.38 5.79
N LEU A 852 0.25 -15.80 6.92
CA LEU A 852 1.57 -15.23 7.10
C LEU A 852 2.64 -16.22 6.63
N CYS A 853 3.55 -15.76 5.76
CA CYS A 853 4.79 -16.50 5.51
C CYS A 853 5.58 -16.62 6.82
N ASP A 854 6.53 -17.54 6.87
CA ASP A 854 7.31 -17.80 8.09
C ASP A 854 7.96 -16.52 8.63
N PHE A 855 8.48 -15.66 7.74
CA PHE A 855 9.07 -14.39 8.14
C PHE A 855 8.05 -13.37 8.66
N GLN A 856 6.90 -13.25 8.02
CA GLN A 856 5.82 -12.39 8.49
C GLN A 856 5.31 -12.84 9.88
N GLN A 857 5.22 -14.15 10.13
CA GLN A 857 4.92 -14.70 11.46
C GLN A 857 5.97 -14.25 12.49
N GLU A 858 7.24 -14.29 12.11
CA GLU A 858 8.34 -13.87 12.98
C GLU A 858 8.26 -12.38 13.30
N MET A 859 7.94 -11.55 12.32
CA MET A 859 7.75 -10.11 12.50
C MET A 859 6.60 -9.82 13.47
N VAL A 860 5.48 -10.54 13.36
CA VAL A 860 4.38 -10.46 14.34
C VAL A 860 4.84 -10.86 15.72
N GLN A 861 5.50 -12.00 15.86
CA GLN A 861 5.91 -12.49 17.18
C GLN A 861 6.96 -11.57 17.80
N LEU A 862 7.85 -10.97 17.01
CA LEU A 862 8.73 -9.89 17.46
C LEU A 862 7.92 -8.71 17.99
N ALA A 863 6.95 -8.23 17.22
CA ALA A 863 6.11 -7.12 17.63
C ALA A 863 5.36 -7.44 18.94
N ALA A 864 4.89 -8.68 19.10
CA ALA A 864 4.29 -9.17 20.33
C ALA A 864 5.26 -9.12 21.52
N VAL A 865 6.53 -9.45 21.31
CA VAL A 865 7.56 -9.28 22.34
C VAL A 865 7.73 -7.80 22.68
N LEU A 866 7.91 -6.96 21.66
CA LEU A 866 8.16 -5.52 21.81
C LEU A 866 7.01 -4.80 22.52
N CYS A 867 5.77 -5.29 22.42
CA CYS A 867 4.60 -4.69 23.04
C CYS A 867 4.18 -5.36 24.36
N GLY A 868 4.89 -6.39 24.82
CA GLY A 868 4.63 -7.14 26.06
C GLY A 868 3.61 -8.27 25.95
N ASP A 869 3.07 -8.50 24.75
CA ASP A 869 2.09 -9.55 24.47
C ASP A 869 2.66 -10.97 24.50
N HIS A 870 4.00 -11.11 24.48
CA HIS A 870 4.66 -12.41 24.66
C HIS A 870 4.36 -13.11 26.00
N LEU A 871 3.77 -12.38 26.97
CA LEU A 871 3.30 -12.92 28.25
C LEU A 871 1.91 -13.59 28.13
N LYS A 872 1.22 -13.45 27.00
CA LYS A 872 -0.10 -14.04 26.76
C LYS A 872 0.04 -15.54 26.45
N GLU A 873 -0.98 -16.31 26.82
CA GLU A 873 -0.99 -17.78 26.65
C GLU A 873 -0.97 -18.24 25.18
N ASN A 874 -1.31 -17.36 24.23
CA ASN A 874 -1.29 -17.65 22.81
C ASN A 874 0.10 -17.42 22.16
N PHE A 875 1.08 -16.85 22.86
CA PHE A 875 2.40 -16.62 22.27
C PHE A 875 3.29 -17.88 22.27
N PRO A 876 4.13 -18.11 21.23
CA PRO A 876 4.23 -17.40 19.95
C PRO A 876 3.46 -18.07 18.81
N GLU A 877 3.31 -19.40 18.79
CA GLU A 877 2.78 -20.09 17.62
C GLU A 877 1.27 -19.90 17.47
N LYS A 878 0.51 -20.04 18.56
CA LYS A 878 -0.96 -19.83 18.54
C LYS A 878 -1.36 -18.40 18.20
N LEU A 879 -0.45 -17.45 18.40
CA LEU A 879 -0.67 -16.04 18.08
C LEU A 879 -0.78 -15.91 16.56
N VAL A 880 0.15 -16.51 15.82
CA VAL A 880 0.26 -16.41 14.36
C VAL A 880 -0.50 -17.48 13.58
N GLU A 881 -0.87 -18.59 14.23
CA GLU A 881 -1.44 -19.79 13.59
C GLU A 881 -2.63 -19.52 12.66
N LYS A 882 -3.40 -18.47 12.98
CA LYS A 882 -4.59 -18.06 12.25
C LYS A 882 -4.47 -16.68 11.61
N MET A 883 -3.32 -16.05 11.73
CA MET A 883 -3.10 -14.74 11.13
C MET A 883 -3.00 -14.83 9.62
N THR A 884 -3.69 -13.92 8.96
CA THR A 884 -3.41 -13.59 7.57
C THR A 884 -2.33 -12.53 7.42
N VAL A 885 -1.96 -12.21 6.19
CA VAL A 885 -0.99 -11.15 5.90
C VAL A 885 -1.51 -9.78 6.34
N SER A 886 -2.80 -9.49 6.15
CA SER A 886 -3.46 -8.31 6.72
C SER A 886 -3.19 -8.31 8.21
N ASP A 887 -3.55 -9.41 8.90
CA ASP A 887 -3.39 -9.62 10.35
C ASP A 887 -2.02 -9.35 10.91
N GLY A 888 -1.04 -9.62 10.08
CA GLY A 888 0.31 -9.30 10.40
C GLY A 888 0.51 -7.81 10.53
N VAL A 889 0.10 -7.05 9.51
CA VAL A 889 0.43 -5.64 9.29
C VAL A 889 0.00 -4.72 10.39
N GLU A 890 -1.28 -4.70 10.70
CA GLU A 890 -1.88 -3.76 11.62
C GLU A 890 -1.39 -4.08 13.04
N TYR A 891 -1.24 -5.37 13.38
CA TYR A 891 -0.63 -5.78 14.63
C TYR A 891 0.82 -5.37 14.74
N VAL A 892 1.66 -5.61 13.72
CA VAL A 892 3.06 -5.19 13.80
C VAL A 892 3.16 -3.67 13.91
N LYS A 893 2.35 -2.92 13.14
CA LYS A 893 2.29 -1.44 13.23
C LYS A 893 1.88 -0.99 14.63
N SER A 894 0.79 -1.51 15.15
CA SER A 894 0.23 -1.15 16.46
C SER A 894 1.20 -1.48 17.60
N ALA A 895 1.73 -2.70 17.60
CA ALA A 895 2.68 -3.16 18.61
C ALA A 895 4.00 -2.39 18.55
N PHE A 896 4.48 -2.04 17.36
CA PHE A 896 5.69 -1.25 17.21
C PHE A 896 5.49 0.22 17.64
N ASN A 897 4.35 0.83 17.30
CA ASN A 897 3.98 2.16 17.80
C ASN A 897 3.90 2.19 19.34
N LYS A 898 3.33 1.14 19.95
CA LYS A 898 3.33 0.98 21.41
C LYS A 898 4.75 0.87 21.95
N PHE A 899 5.62 0.08 21.32
CA PHE A 899 7.03 -0.03 21.71
C PHE A 899 7.76 1.32 21.66
N LEU A 900 7.60 2.08 20.57
CA LEU A 900 8.19 3.42 20.45
C LEU A 900 7.65 4.37 21.53
N GLY A 901 6.35 4.35 21.79
CA GLY A 901 5.74 5.16 22.85
C GLY A 901 6.27 4.81 24.24
N GLU A 902 6.48 3.53 24.55
CA GLU A 902 7.10 3.09 25.80
C GLU A 902 8.57 3.48 25.88
N CYS A 903 9.30 3.47 24.77
CA CYS A 903 10.66 3.98 24.69
C CYS A 903 10.73 5.48 24.98
N GLU A 904 9.87 6.27 24.36
CA GLU A 904 9.79 7.70 24.61
C GLU A 904 9.41 7.99 26.07
N ASN A 905 8.44 7.27 26.61
CA ASN A 905 8.03 7.40 28.01
C ASN A 905 9.19 7.06 28.97
N ALA A 906 9.91 5.96 28.74
CA ALA A 906 11.06 5.58 29.54
C ALA A 906 12.17 6.66 29.48
N ASN A 907 12.45 7.19 28.28
CA ASN A 907 13.41 8.27 28.08
C ASN A 907 13.00 9.57 28.81
N GLN A 908 11.72 9.97 28.72
CA GLN A 908 11.17 11.12 29.44
C GLN A 908 11.24 10.97 30.97
N ASN A 909 11.15 9.74 31.46
CA ASN A 909 11.29 9.41 32.89
C ASN A 909 12.74 9.26 33.35
N GLY A 910 13.72 9.56 32.48
CA GLY A 910 15.15 9.53 32.82
C GLY A 910 15.71 8.11 32.97
N ALA A 911 15.11 7.12 32.29
CA ALA A 911 15.68 5.80 32.19
C ALA A 911 17.09 5.87 31.56
N ASP A 912 17.97 4.98 32.00
CA ASP A 912 19.33 4.91 31.48
C ASP A 912 19.30 4.62 29.98
N GLU A 913 20.19 5.24 29.21
CA GLU A 913 20.26 5.08 27.75
C GLU A 913 20.54 3.62 27.32
N SER A 914 21.11 2.79 28.20
CA SER A 914 21.29 1.34 27.99
C SER A 914 20.07 0.50 28.35
N THR A 915 19.00 1.12 28.86
CA THR A 915 17.74 0.44 29.20
C THR A 915 17.14 -0.17 27.96
N ILE A 916 16.82 -1.47 28.04
CA ILE A 916 16.07 -2.18 27.03
C ILE A 916 14.59 -1.99 27.35
N CYS A 917 13.83 -1.42 26.43
CA CYS A 917 12.40 -1.26 26.61
C CYS A 917 11.68 -2.59 26.37
N ILE A 918 11.14 -3.14 27.45
CA ILE A 918 10.22 -4.29 27.40
C ILE A 918 9.00 -3.86 28.21
N PRO A 919 7.82 -3.67 27.58
CA PRO A 919 6.61 -3.33 28.29
C PRO A 919 6.22 -4.46 29.24
N THR A 920 6.17 -4.19 30.55
CA THR A 920 5.70 -5.17 31.54
C THR A 920 4.24 -4.90 31.88
N ASN A 921 3.34 -5.84 31.56
CA ASN A 921 1.99 -5.85 32.11
C ASN A 921 2.05 -6.25 33.60
N THR A 922 2.01 -5.29 34.52
CA THR A 922 1.58 -5.56 35.91
C THR A 922 0.73 -4.43 36.46
N VAL A 923 -0.58 -4.68 36.58
CA VAL A 923 -1.40 -4.10 37.64
C VAL A 923 -1.67 -5.21 38.66
N ASN A 924 -1.04 -5.12 39.83
CA ASN A 924 -1.55 -5.77 41.04
C ASN A 924 -1.44 -4.74 42.17
N SER A 925 -2.57 -4.11 42.49
CA SER A 925 -2.71 -3.31 43.70
C SER A 925 -2.90 -4.22 44.93
N SER A 926 -2.27 -3.82 46.03
CA SER A 926 -2.41 -4.31 47.42
C SER A 926 -1.47 -5.45 47.86
N THR A 927 -0.41 -5.11 48.59
CA THR A 927 -0.45 -5.07 50.06
C THR A 927 0.87 -4.56 50.62
N THR A 928 0.75 -3.64 51.55
CA THR A 928 1.80 -3.21 52.47
C THR A 928 2.27 -4.37 53.34
N LYS A 929 3.58 -4.62 53.39
CA LYS A 929 4.30 -4.96 54.62
C LYS A 929 5.80 -4.72 54.44
N SER A 930 6.36 -4.00 55.40
CA SER A 930 7.78 -3.70 55.51
C SER A 930 8.61 -4.98 55.67
N LYS A 931 9.86 -4.96 55.15
CA LYS A 931 11.06 -5.36 55.91
C LYS A 931 12.38 -5.05 55.19
N SER A 932 13.15 -4.19 55.88
CA SER A 932 14.59 -4.03 56.04
C SER A 932 15.62 -4.18 54.91
N PHE A 933 16.63 -3.32 55.09
CA PHE A 933 17.89 -3.02 54.41
C PHE A 933 18.86 -4.20 54.09
N ALA A 934 18.38 -5.44 53.96
CA ALA A 934 19.22 -6.63 53.84
C ALA A 934 18.96 -7.53 52.60
N SER A 935 18.34 -7.03 51.53
CA SER A 935 18.19 -7.77 50.26
C SER A 935 19.13 -7.29 49.13
N LYS A 936 20.05 -6.36 49.42
CA LYS A 936 20.96 -5.76 48.43
C LYS A 936 22.20 -6.60 48.09
N ALA A 937 22.18 -7.92 48.27
CA ALA A 937 23.40 -8.74 48.17
C ALA A 937 23.31 -10.11 47.49
N PHE A 938 22.16 -10.63 47.05
CA PHE A 938 22.14 -11.95 46.39
C PHE A 938 21.04 -12.08 45.32
N SER A 939 21.43 -11.94 44.05
CA SER A 939 20.96 -12.76 42.93
C SER A 939 21.83 -12.50 41.70
N CYS A 940 23.11 -12.83 41.84
CA CYS A 940 23.97 -13.28 40.75
C CYS A 940 24.14 -14.80 40.99
N PHE A 941 24.15 -15.60 39.92
CA PHE A 941 24.11 -17.07 39.86
C PHE A 941 22.74 -17.74 40.04
N VAL A 942 22.16 -18.23 38.94
CA VAL A 942 22.03 -19.69 38.66
C VAL A 942 22.02 -19.89 37.13
N CYS A 943 23.12 -20.41 36.60
CA CYS A 943 23.09 -21.46 35.58
C CYS A 943 23.08 -22.80 36.33
N GLY A 944 22.33 -23.80 35.84
CA GLY A 944 22.45 -25.19 36.31
C GLY A 944 21.21 -26.04 36.05
N ASP A 945 21.37 -26.99 35.11
CA ASP A 945 20.77 -28.34 35.03
C ASP A 945 19.24 -28.50 34.91
N HIS A 946 18.73 -28.57 33.67
CA HIS A 946 18.23 -29.81 33.04
C HIS A 946 17.78 -29.58 31.60
#